data_AF-A0A6G8ASU7-F1
#
_entry.id   AF-A0A6G8ASU7-F1
#
_cell.length_a   1.000
_cell.length_b   1.000
_cell.length_c   1.000
_cell.angle_alpha   90.00
_cell.angle_beta   90.00
_cell.angle_gamma   90.00
#
_symmetry.space_group_name_H-M   'P 1'
#
loop_
_entity.id
_entity.type
_entity.pdbx_description
1 polymer ?
#
loop_
_entity_poly.entity_id
_entity_poly.type
_entity_poly.pdbx_seq_one_letter_code
_entity_poly.pdbx_strand_id
1 'polypeptide(L)'
;MKETRMSRLHGTEEPKYRAKMYKSGKHWVVKGMLFSGLLLGGSMFVNAETVKADEWVANSVETIQAKLKENQTSYTFEEGDTFYNISLAVNVKWQTLMEINGFEEGSQYSVPVGTTITFDGSKITVTDKDGKVVNEVKLTNEDKVDQSKTFANQKSDTPSKEVTNQKNTATKPNVNPNTNTTNGKKPDSKVDDKDVENAKKEKEKAEEQKRKEEEAKKEAERQKVEAEKKLTAELNKTNSDKLKDLEAKRAQTEQQLEEAQKTVADKTAAIAPAQEKVNQAQVAVNQAQDAVDAANGRVSSAQSKVDGAQAELNAVDAEIQALKTQATELEDATSQAKLAELNTRREQAQANLGTYQAELDTAKAEFMSLSAQATAVNASLAASQAELNQVLQDLEAAQANVSQAQKDLSSLPTNVEAANSEEAKKIQAELAALDAKIKKIDAEIAKLEDKIEVLDAQIKGVEIDAENSQEYAEKVKEKADKVDVDSNVPEKTKEEANDIKNELPKVEDKRPEVRRVEKNIDEAGNELNSLDGFVFVSKGEAVLVISEENGKTIHTYTTTSVYHKVINTDKEVTINQDTEGNVIEGSLNNYELVSTSESVKTVETLANGDTVTTYTTTNTYKLKEAVKPIERHETVNKDEAGNVITGSLAGYTLVTPGTPNLVVSEENGKVVHTYTTTNIYHQNVNTDKHVTINKDSDGNVIEGSLNSYELVHTNEPVKTVKTLPNGDTVTTYTTVKTYKLKEAVKPIERHETINKDEAGNVITGSLTGYTLVESGNSVIIVSEENGKVVHTYTTTNIYHKNVNTNKEVTDNKDESGNVITGSLDGYKLVTKGEAVKTIETLSNGDTVTTYTTTNVYHKLMNTDKEVTVNKDESGNVITGSLNGYKLVKQGEAVKTIETLANGDTITTYTTTNVHHKIVNTDKQVVINKDDKGNVITGSLADYELVTKGQPVKTVETLANGDTVTTYTTTNIYRKKEVTVKDPIIENIKGKDDQEIKDIKNQVKVDDTGVSIEQGEQLTDAELTQKVADNFILKVQAEQNQYGENEINMTNDGKAGGVSGARAVEVMYLFDHETPGEMLLDGTYAPIYNVGDEQMTFNSENIAQHRVSKKQVDGDSDKLAELIADQMFEQYIEMEREAARNDGPGQSEHYENIIMSDYSDMSIGIFVVDMGSHYEITSVVYVGNATVYRG
;
A
#
# COMPACT_ATOMS: atom_id res chain seq x y z
N MET A 1 8.30 -38.08 -62.11
CA MET A 1 8.10 -36.80 -62.84
C MET A 1 7.38 -35.87 -61.86
N LYS A 2 7.93 -34.72 -61.48
CA LYS A 2 8.00 -33.44 -62.21
C LYS A 2 6.61 -32.85 -62.51
N GLU A 3 6.33 -31.71 -61.85
CA GLU A 3 5.81 -30.43 -62.41
C GLU A 3 4.50 -30.47 -63.24
N THR A 4 3.53 -29.55 -63.10
CA THR A 4 3.37 -28.27 -62.37
C THR A 4 1.85 -27.99 -62.16
N ARG A 5 1.29 -26.84 -61.70
CA ARG A 5 1.74 -25.43 -61.59
C ARG A 5 1.00 -24.68 -60.46
N MET A 6 1.34 -23.40 -60.28
CA MET A 6 0.75 -22.48 -59.29
C MET A 6 -0.44 -21.67 -59.82
N SER A 7 -1.23 -21.10 -58.91
CA SER A 7 -1.62 -19.68 -58.96
C SER A 7 -1.53 -19.06 -57.55
N ARG A 8 -1.38 -17.74 -57.42
CA ARG A 8 -1.21 -17.01 -56.14
C ARG A 8 -2.05 -15.74 -56.11
N LEU A 9 -2.46 -15.33 -54.91
CA LEU A 9 -2.62 -13.96 -54.39
C LEU A 9 -2.45 -14.13 -52.85
N HIS A 10 -1.53 -13.48 -52.11
CA HIS A 10 -1.23 -12.04 -51.94
C HIS A 10 -2.48 -11.24 -51.52
N GLY A 11 -2.59 -10.71 -50.30
CA GLY A 11 -1.73 -10.88 -49.12
C GLY A 11 -1.90 -9.76 -48.09
N THR A 12 -1.61 -10.04 -46.82
CA THR A 12 -1.51 -9.08 -45.71
C THR A 12 -0.38 -9.50 -44.76
N GLU A 13 0.29 -8.54 -44.12
CA GLU A 13 1.50 -8.79 -43.34
C GLU A 13 1.20 -8.96 -41.85
N GLU A 14 1.73 -10.02 -41.23
CA GLU A 14 1.76 -10.20 -39.78
C GLU A 14 3.06 -9.62 -39.17
N PRO A 15 2.99 -8.86 -38.06
CA PRO A 15 4.17 -8.33 -37.38
C PRO A 15 4.97 -9.43 -36.67
N LYS A 16 6.16 -9.75 -37.20
CA LYS A 16 7.03 -10.83 -36.69
C LYS A 16 7.77 -10.46 -35.41
N TYR A 17 7.14 -10.64 -34.26
CA TYR A 17 7.87 -10.77 -32.98
C TYR A 17 8.16 -12.25 -32.68
N ARG A 18 9.39 -12.67 -32.94
CA ARG A 18 9.88 -14.03 -32.64
C ARG A 18 10.81 -14.03 -31.43
N ALA A 19 10.28 -14.41 -30.27
CA ALA A 19 11.10 -14.76 -29.12
C ALA A 19 12.02 -15.95 -29.47
N LYS A 20 13.31 -15.86 -29.13
CA LYS A 20 14.28 -16.95 -29.31
C LYS A 20 14.24 -17.86 -28.07
N MET A 21 13.58 -19.02 -28.20
CA MET A 21 13.69 -20.09 -27.20
C MET A 21 15.07 -20.73 -27.25
N TYR A 22 15.54 -21.22 -26.10
CA TYR A 22 16.72 -22.06 -25.97
C TYR A 22 16.32 -23.43 -25.40
N LYS A 23 17.10 -24.46 -25.73
CA LYS A 23 16.83 -25.85 -25.33
C LYS A 23 17.82 -26.29 -24.27
N SER A 24 17.31 -26.79 -23.15
CA SER A 24 18.09 -27.51 -22.15
C SER A 24 17.39 -28.84 -21.86
N GLY A 25 18.08 -29.96 -22.03
CA GLY A 25 17.49 -31.30 -21.89
C GLY A 25 16.33 -31.57 -22.86
N LYS A 26 15.26 -32.21 -22.36
CA LYS A 26 14.07 -32.60 -23.13
C LYS A 26 13.02 -31.49 -23.31
N HIS A 27 13.11 -30.38 -22.58
CA HIS A 27 12.09 -29.33 -22.56
C HIS A 27 12.54 -28.05 -23.29
N TRP A 28 11.57 -27.23 -23.68
CA TRP A 28 11.78 -25.90 -24.26
C TRP A 28 11.42 -24.85 -23.22
N VAL A 29 12.30 -23.87 -22.99
CA VAL A 29 12.07 -22.80 -22.00
C VAL A 29 11.95 -21.45 -22.71
N VAL A 30 10.87 -20.74 -22.44
CA VAL A 30 10.69 -19.34 -22.84
C VAL A 30 11.42 -18.46 -21.82
N LYS A 31 12.37 -17.65 -22.28
CA LYS A 31 13.16 -16.77 -21.40
C LYS A 31 12.35 -15.53 -21.01
N GLY A 32 11.43 -15.70 -20.07
CA GLY A 32 10.50 -14.66 -19.59
C GLY A 32 10.15 -14.70 -18.08
N MET A 33 10.58 -15.71 -17.33
CA MET A 33 10.42 -15.77 -15.87
C MET A 33 11.78 -15.81 -15.19
N LEU A 34 12.26 -14.65 -14.71
CA LEU A 34 13.41 -14.54 -13.79
C LEU A 34 13.42 -13.17 -13.07
N PHE A 35 12.27 -12.77 -12.51
CA PHE A 35 12.12 -11.55 -11.68
C PHE A 35 11.39 -11.84 -10.35
N SER A 36 11.64 -13.02 -9.76
CA SER A 36 11.02 -13.47 -8.51
C SER A 36 11.96 -13.42 -7.29
N GLY A 37 13.02 -12.60 -7.34
CA GLY A 37 14.09 -12.65 -6.32
C GLY A 37 14.90 -11.38 -6.06
N LEU A 38 14.60 -10.23 -6.69
CA LEU A 38 15.40 -9.01 -6.47
C LEU A 38 14.61 -7.70 -6.61
N LEU A 39 13.56 -7.51 -5.80
CA LEU A 39 12.99 -6.16 -5.56
C LEU A 39 12.29 -5.98 -4.19
N LEU A 40 12.58 -6.83 -3.20
CA LEU A 40 12.18 -6.62 -1.79
C LEU A 40 13.15 -5.69 -1.02
N GLY A 41 14.00 -4.95 -1.72
CA GLY A 41 14.88 -3.90 -1.17
C GLY A 41 14.34 -2.47 -1.34
N GLY A 42 13.06 -2.31 -1.73
CA GLY A 42 12.45 -1.02 -2.08
C GLY A 42 11.59 -0.38 -0.98
N SER A 43 11.33 -1.06 0.14
CA SER A 43 10.49 -0.55 1.22
C SER A 43 11.27 0.37 2.18
N MET A 44 11.80 1.47 1.66
CA MET A 44 12.02 2.65 2.50
C MET A 44 10.65 3.17 2.92
N PHE A 45 10.18 2.73 4.08
CA PHE A 45 9.16 3.45 4.82
C PHE A 45 9.76 4.79 5.25
N VAL A 46 9.64 5.78 4.36
CA VAL A 46 9.65 7.17 4.80
C VAL A 46 8.51 7.28 5.80
N ASN A 47 8.83 7.56 7.07
CA ASN A 47 7.84 8.04 8.00
C ASN A 47 7.41 9.42 7.52
N ALA A 48 6.44 9.42 6.61
CA ALA A 48 5.54 10.54 6.44
C ALA A 48 4.70 10.62 7.72
N GLU A 49 5.32 11.15 8.79
CA GLU A 49 4.55 11.83 9.81
C GLU A 49 3.60 12.76 9.07
N THR A 50 2.30 12.58 9.26
CA THR A 50 1.31 13.51 8.74
C THR A 50 1.37 14.78 9.58
N VAL A 51 2.43 15.55 9.34
CA VAL A 51 2.45 16.99 9.52
C VAL A 51 1.33 17.52 8.63
N LYS A 52 0.14 17.55 9.22
CA LYS A 52 -0.74 18.68 8.98
C LYS A 52 0.09 19.90 9.36
N ALA A 53 0.46 20.70 8.37
CA ALA A 53 0.59 22.11 8.64
C ALA A 53 -0.82 22.54 9.06
N ASP A 54 -1.04 22.75 10.36
CA ASP A 54 -2.15 23.58 10.77
C ASP A 54 -1.98 24.93 10.07
N GLU A 55 -3.08 25.52 9.58
CA GLU A 55 -3.02 26.81 8.90
C GLU A 55 -2.28 27.81 9.80
N TRP A 56 -1.17 28.39 9.34
CA TRP A 56 -0.44 29.36 10.13
C TRP A 56 -1.30 30.62 10.30
N VAL A 57 -2.01 30.69 11.42
CA VAL A 57 -2.82 31.82 11.83
C VAL A 57 -2.04 32.55 12.92
N ALA A 58 -1.68 33.81 12.65
CA ALA A 58 -0.96 34.62 13.61
C ALA A 58 -1.76 34.78 14.92
N ASN A 59 -1.16 34.41 16.07
CA ASN A 59 -1.77 34.58 17.39
C ASN A 59 -2.16 36.05 17.58
N SER A 60 -3.44 36.33 17.78
CA SER A 60 -3.92 37.71 17.92
C SER A 60 -3.42 38.33 19.22
N VAL A 61 -3.45 39.67 19.29
CA VAL A 61 -3.06 40.41 20.50
C VAL A 61 -3.90 39.96 21.70
N GLU A 62 -5.19 39.71 21.48
CA GLU A 62 -6.14 39.20 22.47
C GLU A 62 -5.81 37.77 22.90
N THR A 63 -5.40 36.89 21.97
CA THR A 63 -4.94 35.52 22.30
C THR A 63 -3.69 35.55 23.17
N ILE A 64 -2.71 36.39 22.84
CA ILE A 64 -1.47 36.55 23.62
C ILE A 64 -1.77 37.19 24.99
N GLN A 65 -2.62 38.21 25.04
CA GLN A 65 -3.06 38.83 26.30
C GLN A 65 -3.87 37.87 27.18
N ALA A 66 -4.67 36.97 26.62
CA ALA A 66 -5.38 35.94 27.38
C ALA A 66 -4.44 34.90 28.03
N LYS A 67 -3.26 34.65 27.44
CA LYS A 67 -2.18 33.85 28.02
C LYS A 67 -1.39 34.61 29.11
N LEU A 68 -1.43 35.95 29.10
CA LEU A 68 -0.79 36.84 30.08
C LEU A 68 -1.77 37.23 31.20
N LYS A 69 -1.86 36.38 32.23
CA LYS A 69 -2.71 36.63 33.40
C LYS A 69 -2.29 37.89 34.15
N GLU A 70 -3.21 38.49 34.91
CA GLU A 70 -2.89 39.67 35.73
C GLU A 70 -1.70 39.36 36.67
N ASN A 71 -0.63 40.16 36.58
CA ASN A 71 0.65 39.96 37.29
C ASN A 71 1.57 38.84 36.77
N GLN A 72 1.29 38.23 35.61
CA GLN A 72 2.19 37.28 34.96
C GLN A 72 3.30 38.02 34.22
N THR A 73 4.50 38.08 34.82
CA THR A 73 5.63 38.86 34.28
C THR A 73 6.52 38.06 33.32
N SER A 74 6.01 37.04 32.64
CA SER A 74 6.76 36.32 31.60
C SER A 74 5.88 35.80 30.47
N TYR A 75 6.49 35.73 29.28
CA TYR A 75 5.90 35.19 28.06
C TYR A 75 6.93 34.34 27.31
N THR A 76 6.52 33.16 26.84
CA THR A 76 7.31 32.28 25.98
C THR A 76 6.74 32.34 24.57
N PHE A 77 7.60 32.51 23.56
CA PHE A 77 7.17 32.60 22.17
C PHE A 77 6.67 31.24 21.70
N GLU A 78 5.42 31.20 21.23
CA GLU A 78 4.75 30.00 20.74
C GLU A 78 4.63 30.04 19.20
N GLU A 79 4.30 28.90 18.59
CA GLU A 79 3.98 28.85 17.17
C GLU A 79 2.75 29.72 16.86
N GLY A 80 2.80 30.43 15.73
CA GLY A 80 1.84 31.48 15.38
C GLY A 80 2.18 32.89 15.92
N ASP A 81 3.17 33.06 16.81
CA ASP A 81 3.50 34.40 17.30
C ASP A 81 4.21 35.29 16.26
N THR A 82 4.13 36.61 16.47
CA THR A 82 4.90 37.61 15.72
C THR A 82 5.44 38.68 16.67
N PHE A 83 6.61 39.25 16.37
CA PHE A 83 7.17 40.36 17.16
C PHE A 83 6.21 41.56 17.27
N TYR A 84 5.35 41.78 16.26
CA TYR A 84 4.33 42.82 16.25
C TYR A 84 3.18 42.55 17.25
N ASN A 85 2.59 41.35 17.22
CA ASN A 85 1.48 41.03 18.13
C ASN A 85 1.95 40.88 19.59
N ILE A 86 3.15 40.32 19.80
CA ILE A 86 3.80 40.33 21.13
C ILE A 86 4.02 41.77 21.61
N SER A 87 4.53 42.66 20.75
CA SER A 87 4.75 44.09 21.04
C SER A 87 3.50 44.78 21.60
N LEU A 88 2.35 44.56 20.95
CA LEU A 88 1.06 45.09 21.38
C LEU A 88 0.53 44.42 22.66
N ALA A 89 0.84 43.15 22.89
CA ALA A 89 0.42 42.42 24.07
C ALA A 89 1.23 42.77 25.34
N VAL A 90 2.56 42.93 25.22
CA VAL A 90 3.47 43.22 26.34
C VAL A 90 3.83 44.71 26.51
N ASN A 91 3.31 45.58 25.63
CA ASN A 91 3.56 47.03 25.63
C ASN A 91 5.04 47.44 25.44
N VAL A 92 5.79 46.70 24.62
CA VAL A 92 7.17 47.02 24.22
C VAL A 92 7.22 47.10 22.69
N LYS A 93 7.84 48.14 22.13
CA LYS A 93 7.98 48.31 20.67
C LYS A 93 8.60 47.08 20.01
N TRP A 94 8.06 46.67 18.86
CA TRP A 94 8.56 45.49 18.13
C TRP A 94 10.03 45.63 17.71
N GLN A 95 10.51 46.85 17.42
CA GLN A 95 11.93 47.11 17.16
C GLN A 95 12.80 46.76 18.38
N THR A 96 12.43 47.26 19.56
CA THR A 96 13.11 46.97 20.83
C THR A 96 13.05 45.47 21.13
N LEU A 97 11.91 44.81 20.93
CA LEU A 97 11.78 43.36 21.11
C LEU A 97 12.69 42.56 20.16
N MET A 98 12.85 42.99 18.90
CA MET A 98 13.79 42.36 17.96
C MET A 98 15.25 42.60 18.35
N GLU A 99 15.64 43.84 18.70
CA GLU A 99 17.01 44.18 19.11
C GLU A 99 17.44 43.36 20.33
N ILE A 100 16.59 43.24 21.37
CA ILE A 100 16.94 42.45 22.57
C ILE A 100 16.93 40.93 22.32
N ASN A 101 16.28 40.45 21.26
CA ASN A 101 16.34 39.05 20.84
C ASN A 101 17.43 38.78 19.78
N GLY A 102 18.18 39.80 19.34
CA GLY A 102 19.31 39.66 18.41
C GLY A 102 18.94 39.63 16.92
N PHE A 103 17.79 40.19 16.52
CA PHE A 103 17.30 40.18 15.13
C PHE A 103 17.42 41.55 14.45
N GLU A 104 17.78 41.55 13.15
CA GLU A 104 17.89 42.76 12.33
C GLU A 104 16.55 43.17 11.69
N GLU A 105 16.41 44.46 11.36
CA GLU A 105 15.20 45.00 10.74
C GLU A 105 14.96 44.38 9.35
N GLY A 106 13.85 43.67 9.20
CA GLY A 106 13.57 42.75 8.09
C GLY A 106 13.19 41.34 8.56
N SER A 107 13.51 40.98 9.81
CA SER A 107 13.15 39.68 10.42
C SER A 107 11.82 39.65 11.20
N GLN A 108 10.93 40.65 11.03
CA GLN A 108 9.71 40.85 11.86
C GLN A 108 8.78 39.61 11.94
N TYR A 109 8.82 38.76 10.93
CA TYR A 109 7.92 37.62 10.72
C TYR A 109 8.52 36.26 11.11
N SER A 110 9.73 36.24 11.69
CA SER A 110 10.38 35.02 12.18
C SER A 110 10.71 35.15 13.67
N VAL A 111 9.98 34.43 14.52
CA VAL A 111 10.19 34.42 15.98
C VAL A 111 10.87 33.12 16.42
N PRO A 112 11.84 33.15 17.35
CA PRO A 112 12.45 31.94 17.89
C PRO A 112 11.50 31.28 18.90
N VAL A 113 10.68 30.34 18.44
CA VAL A 113 9.75 29.57 19.27
C VAL A 113 10.50 28.88 20.43
N GLY A 114 9.94 28.96 21.64
CA GLY A 114 10.55 28.50 22.89
C GLY A 114 11.39 29.54 23.64
N THR A 115 11.78 30.66 23.00
CA THR A 115 12.43 31.78 23.71
C THR A 115 11.47 32.44 24.68
N THR A 116 11.94 32.75 25.89
CA THR A 116 11.14 33.33 26.97
C THR A 116 11.64 34.72 27.34
N ILE A 117 10.75 35.71 27.31
CA ILE A 117 10.97 37.06 27.85
C ILE A 117 10.37 37.16 29.26
N THR A 118 11.16 37.64 30.23
CA THR A 118 10.76 37.81 31.63
C THR A 118 10.99 39.25 32.08
N PHE A 119 10.00 39.83 32.75
CA PHE A 119 9.96 41.21 33.22
C PHE A 119 10.14 41.29 34.75
N ASP A 120 10.97 42.23 35.20
CA ASP A 120 11.11 42.68 36.60
C ASP A 120 11.05 44.21 36.59
N GLY A 121 9.85 44.78 36.59
CA GLY A 121 9.67 46.20 36.32
C GLY A 121 10.14 46.55 34.90
N SER A 122 10.98 47.58 34.78
CA SER A 122 11.61 47.97 33.51
C SER A 122 12.78 47.09 33.06
N LYS A 123 13.15 46.04 33.83
CA LYS A 123 14.16 45.06 33.41
C LYS A 123 13.50 43.94 32.60
N ILE A 124 14.08 43.59 31.45
CA ILE A 124 13.79 42.34 30.72
C ILE A 124 15.01 41.43 30.75
N THR A 125 14.80 40.17 31.06
CA THR A 125 15.74 39.06 30.83
C THR A 125 15.19 38.16 29.74
N VAL A 126 16.00 37.85 28.73
CA VAL A 126 15.67 36.97 27.60
C VAL A 126 16.40 35.64 27.79
N THR A 127 15.67 34.54 27.67
CA THR A 127 16.13 33.17 27.93
C THR A 127 15.81 32.28 26.73
N ASP A 128 16.76 31.46 26.27
CA ASP A 128 16.54 30.52 25.18
C ASP A 128 15.68 29.31 25.60
N LYS A 129 15.32 28.49 24.60
CA LYS A 129 14.49 27.27 24.78
C LYS A 129 15.07 26.24 25.76
N ASP A 130 16.36 26.32 26.09
CA ASP A 130 17.06 25.38 26.99
C ASP A 130 17.21 25.98 28.41
N GLY A 131 16.61 27.14 28.67
CA GLY A 131 16.59 27.79 29.97
C GLY A 131 17.83 28.67 30.27
N LYS A 132 18.66 28.95 29.26
CA LYS A 132 19.88 29.76 29.41
C LYS A 132 19.61 31.23 29.06
N VAL A 133 20.04 32.15 29.93
CA VAL A 133 19.95 33.59 29.67
C VAL A 133 20.83 33.97 28.47
N VAL A 134 20.22 34.61 27.46
CA VAL A 134 20.89 35.09 26.25
C VAL A 134 21.02 36.61 26.21
N ASN A 135 20.15 37.37 26.87
CA ASN A 135 20.26 38.83 26.97
C ASN A 135 19.59 39.38 28.25
N GLU A 136 20.01 40.55 28.71
CA GLU A 136 19.40 41.26 29.83
C GLU A 136 19.51 42.78 29.62
N VAL A 137 18.37 43.48 29.60
CA VAL A 137 18.26 44.89 29.20
C VAL A 137 17.29 45.64 30.11
N LYS A 138 17.60 46.89 30.43
CA LYS A 138 16.68 47.82 31.12
C LYS A 138 16.05 48.78 30.12
N LEU A 139 14.73 48.69 29.97
CA LEU A 139 13.92 49.56 29.11
C LEU A 139 13.63 50.93 29.74
N THR A 140 13.22 51.89 28.91
CA THR A 140 12.73 53.21 29.32
C THR A 140 11.30 53.47 28.84
N ASN A 141 10.70 54.62 29.16
CA ASN A 141 9.34 54.95 28.68
C ASN A 141 9.29 55.17 27.15
N GLU A 142 10.43 55.42 26.52
CA GLU A 142 10.59 55.51 25.07
C GLU A 142 10.44 54.15 24.37
N ASP A 143 10.64 53.03 25.08
CA ASP A 143 10.46 51.67 24.54
C ASP A 143 8.99 51.20 24.52
N LYS A 144 8.08 51.94 25.15
CA LYS A 144 6.65 51.58 25.23
C LYS A 144 5.91 51.83 23.91
N VAL A 145 4.88 51.02 23.67
CA VAL A 145 3.88 51.29 22.63
C VAL A 145 2.88 52.34 23.14
N ASP A 146 2.45 52.19 24.39
CA ASP A 146 1.54 53.06 25.12
C ASP A 146 2.19 53.48 26.45
N GLN A 147 2.59 54.76 26.53
CA GLN A 147 3.25 55.32 27.70
C GLN A 147 2.35 55.41 28.95
N SER A 148 1.02 55.30 28.79
CA SER A 148 0.08 55.31 29.92
C SER A 148 -0.02 53.96 30.64
N LYS A 149 0.53 52.89 30.05
CA LYS A 149 0.53 51.53 30.58
C LYS A 149 1.90 51.11 31.10
N THR A 150 1.93 50.08 31.93
CA THR A 150 3.13 49.35 32.34
C THR A 150 3.54 48.32 31.28
N PHE A 151 4.72 47.72 31.42
CA PHE A 151 5.12 46.56 30.61
C PHE A 151 4.41 45.28 31.08
N ALA A 152 4.05 44.38 30.16
CA ALA A 152 3.45 43.07 30.43
C ALA A 152 2.31 43.05 31.48
N ASN A 153 1.51 44.13 31.56
CA ASN A 153 0.43 44.32 32.54
C ASN A 153 0.87 44.17 34.02
N GLN A 154 2.14 44.44 34.35
CA GLN A 154 2.64 44.41 35.73
C GLN A 154 2.15 45.61 36.56
N LYS A 155 2.14 45.47 37.90
CA LYS A 155 1.67 46.52 38.82
C LYS A 155 2.54 47.78 38.89
N SER A 156 3.81 47.71 38.50
CA SER A 156 4.75 48.84 38.49
C SER A 156 5.97 48.51 37.63
N ASP A 157 6.48 49.47 36.86
CA ASP A 157 7.72 49.32 36.09
C ASP A 157 9.00 49.51 36.94
N THR A 158 8.89 49.44 38.27
CA THR A 158 10.01 49.57 39.22
C THR A 158 10.64 48.19 39.47
N PRO A 159 11.89 47.93 39.05
CA PRO A 159 12.55 46.63 39.27
C PRO A 159 12.83 46.34 40.75
N SER A 160 12.92 45.06 41.09
CA SER A 160 13.25 44.59 42.44
C SER A 160 14.71 44.87 42.84
N LYS A 161 15.62 45.04 41.87
CA LYS A 161 17.05 45.39 42.08
C LYS A 161 17.60 46.31 40.98
N GLU A 162 18.61 47.11 41.29
CA GLU A 162 19.35 47.88 40.29
C GLU A 162 20.33 47.00 39.48
N VAL A 163 20.57 47.40 38.23
CA VAL A 163 21.49 46.76 37.28
C VAL A 163 22.31 47.83 36.56
N THR A 164 23.61 47.55 36.34
CA THR A 164 24.57 48.45 35.66
C THR A 164 24.68 48.14 34.17
N ASN A 165 24.39 49.13 33.32
CA ASN A 165 24.50 48.99 31.86
C ASN A 165 25.97 48.98 31.38
N GLN A 166 26.28 48.12 30.41
CA GLN A 166 27.38 48.32 29.46
C GLN A 166 26.83 48.25 28.03
N LYS A 167 27.01 49.31 27.24
CA LYS A 167 26.63 49.37 25.82
C LYS A 167 27.87 49.67 24.98
N ASN A 168 28.33 48.68 24.22
CA ASN A 168 29.40 48.85 23.23
C ASN A 168 28.80 49.30 21.90
N THR A 169 29.15 50.49 21.42
CA THR A 169 28.74 51.00 20.10
C THR A 169 29.85 51.74 19.40
N ALA A 170 30.24 51.23 18.23
CA ALA A 170 31.04 51.89 17.19
C ALA A 170 30.60 51.25 15.85
N THR A 171 30.57 51.92 14.69
CA THR A 171 31.19 53.19 14.28
C THR A 171 30.21 54.06 13.45
N LYS A 172 30.61 55.28 13.08
CA LYS A 172 29.97 56.11 12.05
C LYS A 172 31.04 56.56 11.03
N PRO A 173 30.77 56.56 9.70
CA PRO A 173 31.75 56.97 8.70
C PRO A 173 31.89 58.50 8.60
N ASN A 174 33.06 58.94 8.12
CA ASN A 174 33.47 60.33 7.99
C ASN A 174 33.36 60.80 6.52
N VAL A 175 32.74 61.97 6.28
CA VAL A 175 32.92 62.75 5.05
C VAL A 175 33.12 64.23 5.41
N ASN A 176 34.34 64.70 5.19
CA ASN A 176 34.74 66.12 5.23
C ASN A 176 34.44 66.78 3.86
N PRO A 177 34.04 68.05 3.81
CA PRO A 177 34.95 69.01 3.16
C PRO A 177 34.95 70.42 3.78
N ASN A 178 36.09 70.81 4.35
CA ASN A 178 36.47 72.20 4.61
C ASN A 178 37.04 72.85 3.33
N THR A 179 36.68 74.10 3.00
CA THR A 179 37.57 75.00 2.24
C THR A 179 37.19 76.49 2.33
N ASN A 180 38.22 77.35 2.32
CA ASN A 180 38.25 78.75 1.89
C ASN A 180 37.56 79.86 2.71
N THR A 181 38.28 80.27 3.77
CA THR A 181 38.72 81.66 4.03
C THR A 181 38.36 82.78 3.02
N THR A 182 37.96 83.96 3.51
CA THR A 182 38.73 85.23 3.28
C THR A 182 38.29 86.43 4.16
N ASN A 183 39.30 87.12 4.72
CA ASN A 183 39.42 88.52 5.16
C ASN A 183 38.18 89.47 5.28
N GLY A 184 37.54 89.48 6.45
CA GLY A 184 37.58 90.64 7.38
C GLY A 184 36.79 91.95 7.09
N LYS A 185 37.15 92.98 7.89
CA LYS A 185 36.65 94.38 7.95
C LYS A 185 35.42 94.65 8.86
N LYS A 186 35.58 95.65 9.75
CA LYS A 186 34.59 96.20 10.69
C LYS A 186 33.54 97.10 9.99
N PRO A 187 32.24 96.89 10.27
CA PRO A 187 31.23 97.93 10.50
C PRO A 187 30.76 97.87 11.97
N ASP A 188 30.59 98.92 12.76
CA ASP A 188 30.41 100.35 12.49
C ASP A 188 29.15 100.72 11.68
N SER A 189 28.02 100.21 12.16
CA SER A 189 26.67 100.68 11.83
C SER A 189 25.74 100.41 13.01
N LYS A 190 24.95 101.39 13.44
CA LYS A 190 23.87 101.17 14.41
C LYS A 190 22.87 100.14 13.85
N VAL A 191 22.40 99.23 14.70
CA VAL A 191 21.12 98.55 14.49
C VAL A 191 20.00 99.55 14.85
N ASP A 192 18.95 99.61 14.04
CA ASP A 192 17.74 100.41 14.29
C ASP A 192 16.60 99.47 14.73
N ASP A 193 15.68 99.92 15.58
CA ASP A 193 14.65 99.06 16.23
C ASP A 193 13.81 98.22 15.23
N LYS A 194 13.73 98.68 13.97
CA LYS A 194 13.01 98.01 12.88
C LYS A 194 13.63 96.68 12.45
N ASP A 195 14.93 96.49 12.60
CA ASP A 195 15.59 95.27 12.10
C ASP A 195 15.29 94.07 13.01
N VAL A 196 15.16 94.30 14.32
CA VAL A 196 14.67 93.29 15.29
C VAL A 196 13.20 92.95 15.02
N GLU A 197 12.37 93.96 14.76
CA GLU A 197 10.95 93.79 14.42
C GLU A 197 10.75 93.04 13.09
N ASN A 198 11.66 93.23 12.12
CA ASN A 198 11.70 92.48 10.88
C ASN A 198 12.17 91.03 11.11
N ALA A 199 13.23 90.81 11.89
CA ALA A 199 13.74 89.48 12.23
C ALA A 199 12.68 88.64 12.97
N LYS A 200 11.93 89.24 13.91
CA LYS A 200 10.81 88.58 14.60
C LYS A 200 9.71 88.15 13.62
N LYS A 201 9.38 88.96 12.61
CA LYS A 201 8.39 88.62 11.55
C LYS A 201 8.93 87.65 10.48
N GLU A 202 10.24 87.59 10.27
CA GLU A 202 10.89 86.54 9.48
C GLU A 202 10.86 85.19 10.22
N LYS A 203 11.05 85.21 11.56
CA LYS A 203 10.99 84.03 12.42
C LYS A 203 9.58 83.47 12.52
N GLU A 204 8.59 84.30 12.84
CA GLU A 204 7.17 83.89 12.92
C GLU A 204 6.69 83.21 11.61
N LYS A 205 7.14 83.70 10.43
CA LYS A 205 6.89 83.05 9.14
C LYS A 205 7.63 81.72 8.97
N ALA A 206 8.87 81.63 9.44
CA ALA A 206 9.65 80.39 9.36
C ALA A 206 9.06 79.30 10.28
N GLU A 207 8.60 79.68 11.48
CA GLU A 207 7.90 78.80 12.42
C GLU A 207 6.54 78.35 11.86
N GLU A 208 5.75 79.26 11.30
CA GLU A 208 4.46 78.96 10.65
C GLU A 208 4.62 78.14 9.36
N GLN A 209 5.75 78.23 8.66
CA GLN A 209 6.06 77.33 7.54
C GLN A 209 6.57 75.98 8.02
N LYS A 210 7.44 75.92 9.05
CA LYS A 210 7.87 74.67 9.69
C LYS A 210 6.67 73.86 10.18
N ARG A 211 5.70 74.52 10.84
CA ARG A 211 4.45 73.90 11.30
C ARG A 211 3.65 73.24 10.17
N LYS A 212 3.64 73.85 8.97
CA LYS A 212 2.97 73.29 7.78
C LYS A 212 3.71 72.10 7.20
N GLU A 213 5.05 72.14 7.17
CA GLU A 213 5.85 70.98 6.77
C GLU A 213 5.73 69.83 7.78
N GLU A 214 5.65 70.11 9.09
CA GLU A 214 5.35 69.10 10.12
C GLU A 214 3.95 68.49 9.98
N GLU A 215 2.93 69.28 9.64
CA GLU A 215 1.59 68.79 9.32
C GLU A 215 1.59 67.95 8.03
N ALA A 216 2.34 68.35 7.00
CA ALA A 216 2.51 67.60 5.76
C ALA A 216 3.30 66.29 5.95
N LYS A 217 4.28 66.27 6.86
CA LYS A 217 5.01 65.07 7.28
C LYS A 217 4.07 64.06 7.94
N LYS A 218 3.29 64.48 8.95
CA LYS A 218 2.32 63.62 9.66
C LYS A 218 1.31 62.98 8.71
N GLU A 219 0.85 63.71 7.69
CA GLU A 219 -0.05 63.14 6.67
C GLU A 219 0.68 62.18 5.72
N ALA A 220 1.95 62.43 5.36
CA ALA A 220 2.74 61.48 4.57
C ALA A 220 3.07 60.19 5.35
N GLU A 221 3.35 60.29 6.65
CA GLU A 221 3.54 59.16 7.57
C GLU A 221 2.24 58.34 7.71
N ARG A 222 1.09 59.01 7.87
CA ARG A 222 -0.23 58.35 7.88
C ARG A 222 -0.52 57.61 6.57
N GLN A 223 -0.18 58.21 5.42
CA GLN A 223 -0.30 57.58 4.11
C GLN A 223 0.63 56.37 3.96
N LYS A 224 1.86 56.44 4.51
CA LYS A 224 2.80 55.31 4.54
C LYS A 224 2.23 54.13 5.34
N VAL A 225 1.78 54.33 6.57
CA VAL A 225 1.21 53.26 7.41
C VAL A 225 -0.01 52.59 6.76
N GLU A 226 -0.87 53.37 6.10
CA GLU A 226 -2.04 52.84 5.38
C GLU A 226 -1.65 52.08 4.09
N ALA A 227 -0.54 52.42 3.44
CA ALA A 227 0.02 51.67 2.32
C ALA A 227 0.75 50.39 2.79
N GLU A 228 1.48 50.42 3.91
CA GLU A 228 2.08 49.23 4.54
C GLU A 228 1.00 48.19 4.88
N LYS A 229 -0.09 48.64 5.53
CA LYS A 229 -1.24 47.80 5.84
C LYS A 229 -1.89 47.16 4.60
N LYS A 230 -1.96 47.88 3.48
CA LYS A 230 -2.46 47.35 2.19
C LYS A 230 -1.51 46.32 1.59
N LEU A 231 -0.20 46.54 1.68
CA LEU A 231 0.80 45.58 1.22
C LEU A 231 0.69 44.27 2.00
N THR A 232 0.59 44.32 3.33
CA THR A 232 0.37 43.13 4.16
C THR A 232 -0.93 42.42 3.80
N ALA A 233 -2.03 43.15 3.60
CA ALA A 233 -3.31 42.55 3.24
C ALA A 233 -3.27 41.83 1.88
N GLU A 234 -2.66 42.44 0.85
CA GLU A 234 -2.60 41.86 -0.49
C GLU A 234 -1.59 40.70 -0.59
N LEU A 235 -0.48 40.74 0.16
CA LEU A 235 0.44 39.62 0.29
C LEU A 235 -0.21 38.43 1.01
N ASN A 236 -0.90 38.66 2.15
CA ASN A 236 -1.58 37.60 2.89
C ASN A 236 -2.68 36.94 2.03
N LYS A 237 -3.46 37.74 1.30
CA LYS A 237 -4.45 37.25 0.33
C LYS A 237 -3.79 36.44 -0.80
N THR A 238 -2.75 36.98 -1.45
CA THR A 238 -2.03 36.29 -2.53
C THR A 238 -1.46 34.94 -2.07
N ASN A 239 -0.96 34.86 -0.84
CA ASN A 239 -0.42 33.63 -0.27
C ASN A 239 -1.53 32.64 0.10
N SER A 240 -2.66 33.11 0.65
CA SER A 240 -3.83 32.27 0.95
C SER A 240 -4.48 31.68 -0.30
N ASP A 241 -4.67 32.49 -1.35
CA ASP A 241 -5.21 32.02 -2.64
C ASP A 241 -4.30 30.95 -3.29
N LYS A 242 -2.97 31.13 -3.21
CA LYS A 242 -1.97 30.14 -3.67
C LYS A 242 -1.92 28.87 -2.81
N LEU A 243 -1.95 29.01 -1.49
CA LEU A 243 -1.96 27.88 -0.56
C LEU A 243 -3.16 26.97 -0.87
N LYS A 244 -4.33 27.58 -1.06
CA LYS A 244 -5.56 26.89 -1.42
C LYS A 244 -5.53 26.19 -2.78
N ASP A 245 -4.88 26.79 -3.79
CA ASP A 245 -4.66 26.13 -5.09
C ASP A 245 -3.69 24.93 -4.96
N LEU A 246 -2.61 25.10 -4.19
CA LEU A 246 -1.64 24.05 -3.89
C LEU A 246 -2.27 22.89 -3.10
N GLU A 247 -3.11 23.19 -2.10
CA GLU A 247 -3.89 22.22 -1.33
C GLU A 247 -4.92 21.48 -2.19
N ALA A 248 -5.69 22.19 -3.02
CA ALA A 248 -6.64 21.57 -3.93
C ALA A 248 -5.95 20.63 -4.93
N LYS A 249 -4.79 21.05 -5.45
CA LYS A 249 -3.95 20.25 -6.34
C LYS A 249 -3.33 19.04 -5.62
N ARG A 250 -2.86 19.22 -4.39
CA ARG A 250 -2.35 18.13 -3.54
C ARG A 250 -3.44 17.10 -3.25
N ALA A 251 -4.62 17.53 -2.83
CA ALA A 251 -5.76 16.65 -2.59
C ALA A 251 -6.18 15.89 -3.87
N GLN A 252 -6.12 16.54 -5.04
CA GLN A 252 -6.35 15.87 -6.32
C GLN A 252 -5.31 14.79 -6.62
N THR A 253 -4.03 15.04 -6.37
CA THR A 253 -2.95 14.04 -6.57
C THR A 253 -2.99 12.93 -5.52
N GLU A 254 -3.36 13.22 -4.28
CA GLU A 254 -3.61 12.21 -3.23
C GLU A 254 -4.80 11.31 -3.61
N GLN A 255 -5.89 11.85 -4.15
CA GLN A 255 -7.02 11.06 -4.68
C GLN A 255 -6.59 10.18 -5.88
N GLN A 256 -5.78 10.71 -6.79
CA GLN A 256 -5.23 9.94 -7.93
C GLN A 256 -4.33 8.78 -7.45
N LEU A 257 -3.59 8.99 -6.36
CA LEU A 257 -2.78 7.95 -5.73
C LEU A 257 -3.66 6.87 -5.07
N GLU A 258 -4.72 7.24 -4.34
CA GLU A 258 -5.68 6.27 -3.79
C GLU A 258 -6.36 5.42 -4.89
N GLU A 259 -6.76 6.03 -6.01
CA GLU A 259 -7.41 5.31 -7.11
C GLU A 259 -6.44 4.42 -7.90
N ALA A 260 -5.17 4.83 -8.06
CA ALA A 260 -4.11 3.97 -8.60
C ALA A 260 -3.82 2.78 -7.67
N GLN A 261 -3.73 3.00 -6.35
CA GLN A 261 -3.55 1.94 -5.36
C GLN A 261 -4.73 0.97 -5.33
N LYS A 262 -5.98 1.47 -5.43
CA LYS A 262 -7.17 0.62 -5.58
C LYS A 262 -7.09 -0.23 -6.84
N THR A 263 -6.63 0.34 -7.96
CA THR A 263 -6.46 -0.41 -9.22
C THR A 263 -5.44 -1.55 -9.07
N VAL A 264 -4.33 -1.32 -8.35
CA VAL A 264 -3.35 -2.37 -8.01
C VAL A 264 -4.00 -3.47 -7.15
N ALA A 265 -4.82 -3.11 -6.16
CA ALA A 265 -5.52 -4.08 -5.31
C ALA A 265 -6.54 -4.92 -6.11
N ASP A 266 -7.36 -4.27 -6.95
CA ASP A 266 -8.34 -4.94 -7.82
C ASP A 266 -7.68 -5.93 -8.80
N LYS A 267 -6.55 -5.53 -9.42
CA LYS A 267 -5.79 -6.40 -10.35
C LYS A 267 -5.07 -7.53 -9.62
N THR A 268 -4.56 -7.29 -8.41
CA THR A 268 -3.98 -8.34 -7.56
C THR A 268 -5.03 -9.40 -7.19
N ALA A 269 -6.24 -8.96 -6.80
CA ALA A 269 -7.35 -9.85 -6.50
C ALA A 269 -7.81 -10.70 -7.71
N ALA A 270 -7.65 -10.18 -8.93
CA ALA A 270 -8.00 -10.89 -10.16
C ALA A 270 -7.01 -12.03 -10.54
N ILE A 271 -5.81 -12.09 -9.95
CA ILE A 271 -4.83 -13.16 -10.23
C ILE A 271 -5.37 -14.53 -9.79
N ALA A 272 -5.93 -14.62 -8.59
CA ALA A 272 -6.41 -15.89 -8.02
C ALA A 272 -7.49 -16.59 -8.90
N PRO A 273 -8.59 -15.94 -9.32
CA PRO A 273 -9.56 -16.57 -10.22
C PRO A 273 -9.02 -16.83 -11.64
N ALA A 274 -8.06 -16.04 -12.14
CA ALA A 274 -7.42 -16.30 -13.42
C ALA A 274 -6.50 -17.54 -13.37
N GLN A 275 -5.74 -17.70 -12.29
CA GLN A 275 -4.94 -18.92 -12.03
C GLN A 275 -5.85 -20.14 -11.84
N GLU A 276 -6.97 -20.00 -11.14
CA GLU A 276 -7.90 -21.11 -10.93
C GLU A 276 -8.56 -21.59 -12.22
N LYS A 277 -8.85 -20.70 -13.17
CA LYS A 277 -9.25 -21.09 -14.54
C LYS A 277 -8.18 -21.93 -15.24
N VAL A 278 -6.89 -21.57 -15.11
CA VAL A 278 -5.77 -22.33 -15.67
C VAL A 278 -5.69 -23.73 -15.03
N ASN A 279 -5.83 -23.82 -13.70
CA ASN A 279 -5.85 -25.09 -12.97
C ASN A 279 -6.98 -26.01 -13.48
N GLN A 280 -8.21 -25.49 -13.57
CA GLN A 280 -9.38 -26.24 -14.04
C GLN A 280 -9.25 -26.67 -15.51
N ALA A 281 -8.71 -25.79 -16.37
CA ALA A 281 -8.45 -26.14 -17.76
C ALA A 281 -7.35 -27.21 -17.91
N GLN A 282 -6.33 -27.21 -17.04
CA GLN A 282 -5.28 -28.24 -17.03
C GLN A 282 -5.83 -29.60 -16.57
N VAL A 283 -6.69 -29.63 -15.55
CA VAL A 283 -7.40 -30.86 -15.13
C VAL A 283 -8.27 -31.40 -16.27
N ALA A 284 -8.98 -30.53 -16.99
CA ALA A 284 -9.78 -30.92 -18.15
C ALA A 284 -8.93 -31.45 -19.32
N VAL A 285 -7.73 -30.89 -19.57
CA VAL A 285 -6.78 -31.42 -20.56
C VAL A 285 -6.39 -32.85 -20.21
N ASN A 286 -6.05 -33.12 -18.95
CA ASN A 286 -5.65 -34.46 -18.49
C ASN A 286 -6.80 -35.47 -18.69
N GLN A 287 -8.02 -35.13 -18.22
CA GLN A 287 -9.21 -35.97 -18.40
C GLN A 287 -9.54 -36.26 -19.88
N ALA A 288 -9.33 -35.28 -20.77
CA ALA A 288 -9.54 -35.46 -22.20
C ALA A 288 -8.46 -36.36 -22.84
N GLN A 289 -7.21 -36.31 -22.34
CA GLN A 289 -6.13 -37.20 -22.76
C GLN A 289 -6.40 -38.65 -22.30
N ASP A 290 -6.79 -38.85 -21.04
CA ASP A 290 -7.18 -40.17 -20.50
C ASP A 290 -8.29 -40.81 -21.34
N ALA A 291 -9.29 -40.02 -21.75
CA ALA A 291 -10.39 -40.48 -22.60
C ALA A 291 -9.92 -40.87 -24.01
N VAL A 292 -8.98 -40.12 -24.61
CA VAL A 292 -8.36 -40.43 -25.91
C VAL A 292 -7.57 -41.74 -25.84
N ASP A 293 -6.77 -41.94 -24.79
CA ASP A 293 -5.96 -43.15 -24.64
C ASP A 293 -6.82 -44.38 -24.31
N ALA A 294 -7.89 -44.22 -23.51
CA ALA A 294 -8.89 -45.26 -23.29
C ALA A 294 -9.69 -45.62 -24.57
N ALA A 295 -9.89 -44.67 -25.49
CA ALA A 295 -10.49 -44.95 -26.80
C ALA A 295 -9.49 -45.63 -27.75
N ASN A 296 -8.22 -45.25 -27.72
CA ASN A 296 -7.13 -45.90 -28.46
C ASN A 296 -6.96 -47.37 -28.04
N GLY A 297 -7.01 -47.66 -26.74
CA GLY A 297 -7.00 -49.03 -26.21
C GLY A 297 -8.20 -49.86 -26.68
N ARG A 298 -9.39 -49.23 -26.84
CA ARG A 298 -10.57 -49.88 -27.43
C ARG A 298 -10.38 -50.17 -28.93
N VAL A 299 -9.79 -49.26 -29.69
CA VAL A 299 -9.41 -49.48 -31.11
C VAL A 299 -8.44 -50.65 -31.23
N SER A 300 -7.37 -50.70 -30.43
CA SER A 300 -6.42 -51.82 -30.44
C SER A 300 -7.07 -53.16 -30.06
N SER A 301 -7.96 -53.16 -29.07
CA SER A 301 -8.70 -54.35 -28.64
C SER A 301 -9.63 -54.88 -29.75
N ALA A 302 -10.36 -53.99 -30.42
CA ALA A 302 -11.25 -54.36 -31.53
C ALA A 302 -10.45 -54.83 -32.75
N GLN A 303 -9.28 -54.23 -33.05
CA GLN A 303 -8.39 -54.69 -34.11
C GLN A 303 -7.90 -56.12 -33.84
N SER A 304 -7.49 -56.43 -32.60
CA SER A 304 -7.07 -57.78 -32.23
C SER A 304 -8.18 -58.84 -32.38
N LYS A 305 -9.45 -58.47 -32.12
CA LYS A 305 -10.61 -59.34 -32.43
C LYS A 305 -10.75 -59.60 -33.93
N VAL A 306 -10.62 -58.57 -34.76
CA VAL A 306 -10.67 -58.68 -36.24
C VAL A 306 -9.55 -59.58 -36.74
N ASP A 307 -8.33 -59.37 -36.29
CA ASP A 307 -7.15 -60.15 -36.67
C ASP A 307 -7.31 -61.63 -36.27
N GLY A 308 -7.83 -61.89 -35.07
CA GLY A 308 -8.12 -63.24 -34.57
C GLY A 308 -9.22 -63.96 -35.36
N ALA A 309 -10.33 -63.27 -35.67
CA ALA A 309 -11.41 -63.83 -36.49
C ALA A 309 -10.96 -64.09 -37.94
N GLN A 310 -10.11 -63.22 -38.50
CA GLN A 310 -9.50 -63.42 -39.82
C GLN A 310 -8.54 -64.62 -39.81
N ALA A 311 -7.80 -64.84 -38.72
CA ALA A 311 -6.93 -66.00 -38.56
C ALA A 311 -7.72 -67.32 -38.43
N GLU A 312 -8.82 -67.36 -37.65
CA GLU A 312 -9.71 -68.53 -37.60
C GLU A 312 -10.34 -68.82 -38.98
N LEU A 313 -10.83 -67.79 -39.68
CA LEU A 313 -11.40 -67.95 -41.01
C LEU A 313 -10.40 -68.57 -42.00
N ASN A 314 -9.15 -68.08 -41.99
CA ASN A 314 -8.07 -68.63 -42.81
C ASN A 314 -7.75 -70.10 -42.44
N ALA A 315 -7.79 -70.44 -41.15
CA ALA A 315 -7.55 -71.81 -40.67
C ALA A 315 -8.68 -72.76 -41.08
N VAL A 316 -9.95 -72.35 -40.98
CA VAL A 316 -11.11 -73.16 -41.38
C VAL A 316 -11.15 -73.36 -42.90
N ASP A 317 -10.85 -72.34 -43.71
CA ASP A 317 -10.71 -72.53 -45.17
C ASP A 317 -9.53 -73.47 -45.51
N ALA A 318 -8.42 -73.44 -44.75
CA ALA A 318 -7.32 -74.39 -44.90
C ALA A 318 -7.72 -75.85 -44.52
N GLU A 319 -8.45 -76.04 -43.42
CA GLU A 319 -9.03 -77.33 -43.02
C GLU A 319 -9.96 -77.87 -44.12
N ILE A 320 -10.81 -77.01 -44.71
CA ILE A 320 -11.71 -77.34 -45.83
C ILE A 320 -10.93 -77.80 -47.08
N GLN A 321 -9.83 -77.11 -47.43
CA GLN A 321 -9.01 -77.50 -48.59
C GLN A 321 -8.23 -78.79 -48.33
N ALA A 322 -7.71 -78.98 -47.12
CA ALA A 322 -7.02 -80.21 -46.73
C ALA A 322 -7.96 -81.42 -46.79
N LEU A 323 -9.18 -81.30 -46.24
CA LEU A 323 -10.20 -82.35 -46.29
C LEU A 323 -10.63 -82.67 -47.72
N LYS A 324 -10.86 -81.66 -48.57
CA LYS A 324 -11.13 -81.84 -50.01
C LYS A 324 -10.01 -82.56 -50.76
N THR A 325 -8.75 -82.32 -50.36
CA THR A 325 -7.58 -82.96 -50.98
C THR A 325 -7.44 -84.42 -50.55
N GLN A 326 -7.73 -84.74 -49.29
CA GLN A 326 -7.71 -86.12 -48.78
C GLN A 326 -8.89 -86.96 -49.29
N ALA A 327 -10.07 -86.37 -49.50
CA ALA A 327 -11.28 -87.05 -49.96
C ALA A 327 -11.30 -87.35 -51.48
N THR A 328 -10.15 -87.56 -52.11
CA THR A 328 -10.00 -87.50 -53.58
C THR A 328 -10.58 -88.68 -54.37
N GLU A 329 -10.97 -89.79 -53.73
CA GLU A 329 -11.50 -90.98 -54.43
C GLU A 329 -12.73 -91.67 -53.79
N LEU A 330 -13.36 -91.14 -52.72
CA LEU A 330 -14.46 -91.83 -52.01
C LEU A 330 -15.66 -90.93 -51.66
N GLU A 331 -16.86 -91.40 -52.00
CA GLU A 331 -18.16 -90.86 -51.53
C GLU A 331 -18.45 -91.26 -50.07
N ASP A 332 -17.49 -91.03 -49.17
CA ASP A 332 -17.64 -91.30 -47.74
C ASP A 332 -18.55 -90.26 -47.05
N ALA A 333 -19.63 -90.75 -46.44
CA ALA A 333 -20.58 -89.93 -45.69
C ALA A 333 -19.94 -89.22 -44.47
N THR A 334 -18.87 -89.79 -43.90
CA THR A 334 -18.14 -89.20 -42.76
C THR A 334 -17.44 -87.91 -43.19
N SER A 335 -16.75 -87.94 -44.33
CA SER A 335 -16.09 -86.80 -44.95
C SER A 335 -17.08 -85.73 -45.39
N GLN A 336 -18.26 -86.12 -45.90
CA GLN A 336 -19.33 -85.16 -46.21
C GLN A 336 -19.88 -84.47 -44.95
N ALA A 337 -20.12 -85.22 -43.88
CA ALA A 337 -20.57 -84.65 -42.60
C ALA A 337 -19.52 -83.69 -42.00
N LYS A 338 -18.23 -84.06 -42.06
CA LYS A 338 -17.13 -83.21 -41.60
C LYS A 338 -16.99 -81.94 -42.44
N LEU A 339 -17.21 -82.02 -43.75
CA LEU A 339 -17.22 -80.85 -44.63
C LEU A 339 -18.41 -79.92 -44.34
N ALA A 340 -19.59 -80.45 -43.99
CA ALA A 340 -20.73 -79.64 -43.58
C ALA A 340 -20.45 -78.88 -42.28
N GLU A 341 -19.92 -79.56 -41.25
CA GLU A 341 -19.51 -78.97 -39.97
C GLU A 341 -18.50 -77.81 -40.18
N LEU A 342 -17.48 -78.01 -41.03
CA LEU A 342 -16.51 -76.97 -41.34
C LEU A 342 -17.11 -75.78 -42.10
N ASN A 343 -18.05 -75.99 -43.03
CA ASN A 343 -18.73 -74.89 -43.71
C ASN A 343 -19.56 -74.05 -42.72
N THR A 344 -20.28 -74.68 -41.80
CA THR A 344 -21.01 -73.97 -40.74
C THR A 344 -20.07 -73.16 -39.85
N ARG A 345 -18.94 -73.74 -39.41
CA ARG A 345 -17.91 -73.01 -38.65
C ARG A 345 -17.34 -71.83 -39.44
N ARG A 346 -17.15 -71.96 -40.76
CA ARG A 346 -16.66 -70.89 -41.63
C ARG A 346 -17.67 -69.74 -41.76
N GLU A 347 -18.95 -70.03 -41.96
CA GLU A 347 -20.02 -69.02 -41.99
C GLU A 347 -20.10 -68.27 -40.66
N GLN A 348 -19.94 -68.98 -39.54
CA GLN A 348 -19.92 -68.39 -38.21
C GLN A 348 -18.67 -67.51 -37.96
N ALA A 349 -17.49 -67.92 -38.46
CA ALA A 349 -16.29 -67.09 -38.45
C ALA A 349 -16.43 -65.83 -39.32
N GLN A 350 -17.08 -65.93 -40.49
CA GLN A 350 -17.40 -64.77 -41.35
C GLN A 350 -18.37 -63.78 -40.67
N ALA A 351 -19.39 -64.30 -39.97
CA ALA A 351 -20.30 -63.46 -39.18
C ALA A 351 -19.57 -62.73 -38.04
N ASN A 352 -18.72 -63.44 -37.28
CA ASN A 352 -17.91 -62.85 -36.21
C ASN A 352 -16.97 -61.74 -36.75
N LEU A 353 -16.29 -62.00 -37.88
CA LEU A 353 -15.40 -61.02 -38.52
C LEU A 353 -16.16 -59.74 -38.91
N GLY A 354 -17.36 -59.88 -39.50
CA GLY A 354 -18.21 -58.73 -39.83
C GLY A 354 -18.66 -57.94 -38.58
N THR A 355 -18.98 -58.64 -37.48
CA THR A 355 -19.32 -58.00 -36.20
C THR A 355 -18.14 -57.21 -35.63
N TYR A 356 -16.95 -57.81 -35.55
CA TYR A 356 -15.78 -57.15 -34.98
C TYR A 356 -15.25 -56.01 -35.85
N GLN A 357 -15.43 -56.07 -37.18
CA GLN A 357 -15.13 -54.95 -38.07
C GLN A 357 -16.04 -53.74 -37.76
N ALA A 358 -17.32 -53.96 -37.47
CA ALA A 358 -18.23 -52.90 -37.04
C ALA A 358 -17.87 -52.33 -35.65
N GLU A 359 -17.50 -53.18 -34.67
CA GLU A 359 -16.98 -52.71 -33.38
C GLU A 359 -15.74 -51.81 -33.55
N LEU A 360 -14.80 -52.22 -34.41
CA LEU A 360 -13.56 -51.50 -34.70
C LEU A 360 -13.82 -50.13 -35.34
N ASP A 361 -14.73 -50.04 -36.29
CA ASP A 361 -15.06 -48.78 -36.95
C ASP A 361 -15.87 -47.84 -36.02
N THR A 362 -16.69 -48.37 -35.11
CA THR A 362 -17.28 -47.62 -34.00
C THR A 362 -16.20 -47.06 -33.05
N ALA A 363 -15.23 -47.87 -32.63
CA ALA A 363 -14.15 -47.43 -31.74
C ALA A 363 -13.27 -46.34 -32.37
N LYS A 364 -13.00 -46.43 -33.68
CA LYS A 364 -12.28 -45.38 -34.42
C LYS A 364 -13.05 -44.05 -34.45
N ALA A 365 -14.38 -44.10 -34.64
CA ALA A 365 -15.22 -42.91 -34.62
C ALA A 365 -15.25 -42.24 -33.23
N GLU A 366 -15.30 -43.03 -32.16
CA GLU A 366 -15.19 -42.54 -30.78
C GLU A 366 -13.83 -41.87 -30.53
N PHE A 367 -12.72 -42.53 -30.89
CA PHE A 367 -11.37 -41.98 -30.79
C PHE A 367 -11.23 -40.64 -31.54
N MET A 368 -11.73 -40.55 -32.78
CA MET A 368 -11.72 -39.30 -33.55
C MET A 368 -12.53 -38.18 -32.87
N SER A 369 -13.66 -38.50 -32.25
CA SER A 369 -14.48 -37.54 -31.51
C SER A 369 -13.76 -37.01 -30.26
N LEU A 370 -13.18 -37.91 -29.47
CA LEU A 370 -12.47 -37.55 -28.24
C LEU A 370 -11.16 -36.79 -28.53
N SER A 371 -10.45 -37.14 -29.61
CA SER A 371 -9.25 -36.40 -30.05
C SER A 371 -9.57 -34.96 -30.48
N ALA A 372 -10.73 -34.74 -31.12
CA ALA A 372 -11.22 -33.39 -31.43
C ALA A 372 -11.60 -32.62 -30.16
N GLN A 373 -12.21 -33.27 -29.16
CA GLN A 373 -12.54 -32.67 -27.86
C GLN A 373 -11.27 -32.29 -27.07
N ALA A 374 -10.29 -33.18 -26.97
CA ALA A 374 -8.99 -32.89 -26.35
C ALA A 374 -8.27 -31.71 -27.02
N THR A 375 -8.40 -31.56 -28.35
CA THR A 375 -7.88 -30.40 -29.09
C THR A 375 -8.59 -29.10 -28.68
N ALA A 376 -9.91 -29.12 -28.50
CA ALA A 376 -10.68 -27.96 -28.06
C ALA A 376 -10.37 -27.56 -26.61
N VAL A 377 -10.20 -28.53 -25.70
CA VAL A 377 -9.86 -28.28 -24.30
C VAL A 377 -8.43 -27.72 -24.16
N ASN A 378 -7.47 -28.20 -24.96
CA ASN A 378 -6.13 -27.60 -25.04
C ASN A 378 -6.17 -26.13 -25.52
N ALA A 379 -7.07 -25.78 -26.45
CA ALA A 379 -7.28 -24.39 -26.85
C ALA A 379 -7.90 -23.55 -25.71
N SER A 380 -8.76 -24.13 -24.86
CA SER A 380 -9.30 -23.47 -23.67
C SER A 380 -8.24 -23.22 -22.59
N LEU A 381 -7.30 -24.15 -22.38
CA LEU A 381 -6.14 -23.95 -21.50
C LEU A 381 -5.26 -22.79 -22.02
N ALA A 382 -4.97 -22.76 -23.32
CA ALA A 382 -4.20 -21.67 -23.92
C ALA A 382 -4.90 -20.30 -23.77
N ALA A 383 -6.23 -20.25 -23.86
CA ALA A 383 -7.02 -19.04 -23.62
C ALA A 383 -6.98 -18.60 -22.14
N SER A 384 -7.09 -19.54 -21.21
CA SER A 384 -7.01 -19.25 -19.76
C SER A 384 -5.63 -18.72 -19.35
N GLN A 385 -4.56 -19.30 -19.92
CA GLN A 385 -3.20 -18.81 -19.70
C GLN A 385 -2.98 -17.41 -20.29
N ALA A 386 -3.62 -17.09 -21.42
CA ALA A 386 -3.59 -15.73 -21.98
C ALA A 386 -4.34 -14.73 -21.10
N GLU A 387 -5.47 -15.11 -20.49
CA GLU A 387 -6.21 -14.27 -19.53
C GLU A 387 -5.34 -13.94 -18.30
N LEU A 388 -4.71 -14.95 -17.69
CA LEU A 388 -3.78 -14.76 -16.57
C LEU A 388 -2.60 -13.85 -16.95
N ASN A 389 -2.00 -14.05 -18.13
CA ASN A 389 -0.89 -13.22 -18.61
C ASN A 389 -1.30 -11.75 -18.85
N GLN A 390 -2.57 -11.48 -19.18
CA GLN A 390 -3.10 -10.12 -19.30
C GLN A 390 -3.31 -9.48 -17.92
N VAL A 391 -3.85 -10.22 -16.93
CA VAL A 391 -4.01 -9.72 -15.56
C VAL A 391 -2.66 -9.30 -14.94
N LEU A 392 -1.58 -10.04 -15.23
CA LEU A 392 -0.24 -9.69 -14.76
C LEU A 392 0.31 -8.41 -15.43
N GLN A 393 0.09 -8.22 -16.74
CA GLN A 393 0.47 -6.98 -17.44
C GLN A 393 -0.34 -5.77 -16.96
N ASP A 394 -1.64 -5.95 -16.72
CA ASP A 394 -2.51 -4.92 -16.16
C ASP A 394 -2.06 -4.50 -14.75
N LEU A 395 -1.55 -5.44 -13.95
CA LEU A 395 -0.99 -5.16 -12.62
C LEU A 395 0.32 -4.37 -12.69
N GLU A 396 1.24 -4.74 -13.60
CA GLU A 396 2.49 -4.00 -13.84
C GLU A 396 2.20 -2.54 -14.27
N ALA A 397 1.23 -2.35 -15.17
CA ALA A 397 0.78 -1.02 -15.58
C ALA A 397 0.15 -0.22 -14.43
N ALA A 398 -0.63 -0.86 -13.56
CA ALA A 398 -1.21 -0.21 -12.38
C ALA A 398 -0.13 0.20 -11.36
N GLN A 399 0.90 -0.61 -11.16
CA GLN A 399 2.04 -0.31 -10.29
C GLN A 399 2.88 0.86 -10.83
N ALA A 400 3.07 0.94 -12.15
CA ALA A 400 3.70 2.09 -12.80
C ALA A 400 2.90 3.40 -12.57
N ASN A 401 1.56 3.33 -12.63
CA ASN A 401 0.70 4.48 -12.34
C ASN A 401 0.80 4.94 -10.88
N VAL A 402 0.86 4.01 -9.90
CA VAL A 402 1.11 4.35 -8.49
C VAL A 402 2.46 5.07 -8.33
N SER A 403 3.50 4.57 -8.98
CA SER A 403 4.85 5.14 -8.93
C SER A 403 4.90 6.56 -9.52
N GLN A 404 4.14 6.80 -10.60
CA GLN A 404 4.01 8.12 -11.21
C GLN A 404 3.19 9.07 -10.32
N ALA A 405 2.09 8.64 -9.73
CA ALA A 405 1.29 9.46 -8.80
C ALA A 405 2.10 9.86 -7.53
N GLN A 406 2.92 8.94 -6.99
CA GLN A 406 3.84 9.24 -5.89
C GLN A 406 4.91 10.29 -6.28
N LYS A 407 5.44 10.18 -7.50
CA LYS A 407 6.38 11.16 -8.06
C LYS A 407 5.75 12.53 -8.29
N ASP A 408 4.51 12.57 -8.78
CA ASP A 408 3.79 13.83 -8.97
C ASP A 408 3.48 14.48 -7.61
N LEU A 409 3.05 13.71 -6.61
CA LEU A 409 2.80 14.19 -5.24
C LEU A 409 4.07 14.77 -4.59
N SER A 410 5.20 14.07 -4.72
CA SER A 410 6.50 14.53 -4.22
C SER A 410 7.15 15.64 -5.04
N SER A 411 6.59 15.99 -6.21
CA SER A 411 7.02 17.14 -7.01
C SER A 411 6.27 18.44 -6.68
N LEU A 412 5.23 18.38 -5.85
CA LEU A 412 4.51 19.58 -5.40
C LEU A 412 5.37 20.39 -4.41
N PRO A 413 5.37 21.73 -4.50
CA PRO A 413 6.05 22.58 -3.54
C PRO A 413 5.60 22.31 -2.09
N THR A 414 6.55 22.25 -1.17
CA THR A 414 6.28 22.14 0.28
C THR A 414 6.05 23.52 0.93
N ASN A 415 6.39 24.60 0.23
CA ASN A 415 6.26 25.97 0.69
C ASN A 415 5.67 26.88 -0.40
N VAL A 416 4.91 27.90 0.00
CA VAL A 416 4.36 28.90 -0.92
C VAL A 416 5.34 30.07 -1.04
N GLU A 417 6.08 30.16 -2.15
CA GLU A 417 6.87 31.36 -2.42
C GLU A 417 5.96 32.58 -2.65
N ALA A 418 6.16 33.59 -1.81
CA ALA A 418 5.43 34.86 -1.81
C ALA A 418 5.85 35.77 -2.98
N ALA A 419 5.65 35.30 -4.21
CA ALA A 419 5.84 36.11 -5.40
C ALA A 419 4.97 37.38 -5.32
N ASN A 420 5.62 38.55 -5.28
CA ASN A 420 4.97 39.86 -5.30
C ASN A 420 4.03 39.95 -6.52
N SER A 421 2.72 40.08 -6.27
CA SER A 421 1.74 40.44 -7.30
C SER A 421 2.06 41.82 -7.90
N GLU A 422 1.52 42.14 -9.08
CA GLU A 422 1.72 43.47 -9.67
C GLU A 422 1.13 44.57 -8.75
N GLU A 423 0.03 44.26 -8.06
CA GLU A 423 -0.55 45.05 -6.98
C GLU A 423 0.43 45.25 -5.81
N ALA A 424 1.07 44.20 -5.31
CA ALA A 424 2.07 44.30 -4.24
C ALA A 424 3.30 45.13 -4.67
N LYS A 425 3.81 44.93 -5.89
CA LYS A 425 4.90 45.74 -6.48
C LYS A 425 4.52 47.22 -6.58
N LYS A 426 3.27 47.50 -6.97
CA LYS A 426 2.73 48.86 -7.08
C LYS A 426 2.64 49.55 -5.72
N ILE A 427 2.22 48.84 -4.67
CA ILE A 427 2.20 49.38 -3.30
C ILE A 427 3.62 49.58 -2.76
N GLN A 428 4.56 48.67 -3.06
CA GLN A 428 6.00 48.85 -2.73
C GLN A 428 6.58 50.11 -3.40
N ALA A 429 6.20 50.40 -4.65
CA ALA A 429 6.60 51.63 -5.34
C ALA A 429 5.95 52.89 -4.73
N GLU A 430 4.70 52.81 -4.28
CA GLU A 430 4.01 53.89 -3.55
C GLU A 430 4.69 54.20 -2.21
N LEU A 431 5.08 53.16 -1.46
CA LEU A 431 5.85 53.28 -0.22
C LEU A 431 7.23 53.94 -0.43
N ALA A 432 7.96 53.52 -1.47
CA ALA A 432 9.24 54.14 -1.82
C ALA A 432 9.11 55.63 -2.19
N ALA A 433 8.01 56.01 -2.85
CA ALA A 433 7.70 57.41 -3.14
C ALA A 433 7.31 58.21 -1.89
N LEU A 434 6.59 57.61 -0.93
CA LEU A 434 6.25 58.22 0.35
C LEU A 434 7.49 58.43 1.24
N ASP A 435 8.41 57.47 1.31
CA ASP A 435 9.68 57.64 2.03
C ASP A 435 10.58 58.71 1.39
N ALA A 436 10.60 58.80 0.05
CA ALA A 436 11.30 59.90 -0.64
C ALA A 436 10.67 61.27 -0.34
N LYS A 437 9.33 61.33 -0.22
CA LYS A 437 8.59 62.54 0.18
C LYS A 437 8.88 62.94 1.62
N ILE A 438 8.85 62.00 2.58
CA ILE A 438 9.16 62.27 4.00
C ILE A 438 10.60 62.79 4.14
N LYS A 439 11.58 62.13 3.51
CA LYS A 439 12.99 62.59 3.51
C LYS A 439 13.18 63.99 2.91
N LYS A 440 12.36 64.39 1.92
CA LYS A 440 12.37 65.76 1.38
C LYS A 440 11.83 66.76 2.40
N ILE A 441 10.71 66.44 3.05
CA ILE A 441 10.07 67.29 4.06
C ILE A 441 10.99 67.46 5.28
N ASP A 442 11.65 66.40 5.75
CA ASP A 442 12.67 66.48 6.81
C ASP A 442 13.83 67.42 6.44
N ALA A 443 14.30 67.35 5.19
CA ALA A 443 15.34 68.26 4.67
C ALA A 443 14.83 69.69 4.39
N GLU A 444 13.54 69.97 4.55
CA GLU A 444 12.96 71.32 4.48
C GLU A 444 12.62 71.85 5.88
N ILE A 445 12.19 70.99 6.80
CA ILE A 445 12.10 71.27 8.25
C ILE A 445 13.48 71.67 8.79
N ALA A 446 14.53 70.88 8.55
CA ALA A 446 15.88 71.17 9.06
C ALA A 446 16.40 72.54 8.60
N LYS A 447 16.15 72.94 7.35
CA LYS A 447 16.52 74.27 6.84
C LYS A 447 15.73 75.41 7.49
N LEU A 448 14.49 75.14 7.91
CA LEU A 448 13.68 76.09 8.64
C LEU A 448 14.14 76.18 10.10
N GLU A 449 14.60 75.09 10.70
CA GLU A 449 15.26 75.07 12.01
C GLU A 449 16.58 75.85 12.00
N ASP A 450 17.47 75.60 11.04
CA ASP A 450 18.70 76.38 10.81
C ASP A 450 18.38 77.89 10.68
N LYS A 451 17.32 78.24 9.92
CA LYS A 451 16.90 79.63 9.75
C LYS A 451 16.36 80.24 11.05
N ILE A 452 15.59 79.48 11.84
CA ILE A 452 15.05 79.94 13.12
C ILE A 452 16.19 80.15 14.13
N GLU A 453 17.18 79.25 14.20
CA GLU A 453 18.35 79.41 15.07
C GLU A 453 19.18 80.65 14.69
N VAL A 454 19.42 80.88 13.39
CA VAL A 454 20.11 82.10 12.91
C VAL A 454 19.32 83.37 13.27
N LEU A 455 17.99 83.35 13.16
CA LEU A 455 17.14 84.49 13.54
C LEU A 455 17.10 84.71 15.06
N ASP A 456 17.09 83.66 15.88
CA ASP A 456 17.21 83.78 17.35
C ASP A 456 18.60 84.26 17.78
N ALA A 457 19.66 83.86 17.09
CA ALA A 457 21.01 84.37 17.32
C ALA A 457 21.10 85.87 16.97
N GLN A 458 20.42 86.32 15.90
CA GLN A 458 20.32 87.74 15.55
C GLN A 458 19.50 88.54 16.60
N ILE A 459 18.37 88.00 17.07
CA ILE A 459 17.55 88.65 18.10
C ILE A 459 18.34 88.77 19.43
N LYS A 460 18.95 87.67 19.89
CA LYS A 460 19.78 87.66 21.11
C LYS A 460 21.01 88.55 21.01
N GLY A 461 21.64 88.65 19.84
CA GLY A 461 22.77 89.54 19.62
C GLY A 461 22.41 91.01 19.90
N VAL A 462 21.23 91.45 19.45
CA VAL A 462 20.77 92.83 19.70
C VAL A 462 20.28 93.02 21.15
N GLU A 463 19.71 92.00 21.79
CA GLU A 463 19.39 92.03 23.22
C GLU A 463 20.67 92.16 24.09
N ILE A 464 21.73 91.45 23.74
CA ILE A 464 23.05 91.53 24.41
C ILE A 464 23.73 92.90 24.16
N ASP A 465 23.64 93.47 22.95
CA ASP A 465 24.15 94.82 22.69
C ASP A 465 23.35 95.91 23.43
N ALA A 466 22.06 95.68 23.71
CA ALA A 466 21.24 96.56 24.54
C ALA A 466 21.62 96.49 26.03
N GLU A 467 21.89 95.30 26.57
CA GLU A 467 22.37 95.12 27.95
C GLU A 467 23.78 95.72 28.14
N ASN A 468 24.72 95.43 27.24
CA ASN A 468 26.07 96.02 27.27
C ASN A 468 26.04 97.55 27.18
N SER A 469 25.09 98.13 26.44
CA SER A 469 24.93 99.58 26.34
C SER A 469 24.47 100.25 27.65
N GLN A 470 23.87 99.50 28.58
CA GLN A 470 23.61 99.99 29.95
C GLN A 470 24.82 99.79 30.85
N GLU A 471 25.49 98.64 30.79
CA GLU A 471 26.62 98.34 31.69
C GLU A 471 27.86 99.24 31.42
N TYR A 472 28.11 99.61 30.15
CA TYR A 472 29.19 100.52 29.78
C TYR A 472 28.96 101.97 30.26
N ALA A 473 27.74 102.35 30.65
CA ALA A 473 27.45 103.68 31.17
C ALA A 473 27.88 103.86 32.64
N GLU A 474 27.89 102.79 33.44
CA GLU A 474 28.29 102.85 34.85
C GLU A 474 29.78 102.52 35.07
N LYS A 475 30.34 101.54 34.35
CA LYS A 475 31.72 101.06 34.55
C LYS A 475 32.83 102.05 34.17
N VAL A 476 32.53 103.13 33.44
CA VAL A 476 33.51 104.18 33.08
C VAL A 476 33.86 105.10 34.28
N LYS A 477 33.14 105.01 35.41
CA LYS A 477 33.28 105.97 36.52
C LYS A 477 34.19 105.54 37.68
N GLU A 478 34.78 104.35 37.67
CA GLU A 478 35.75 103.97 38.73
C GLU A 478 36.93 103.11 38.26
N LYS A 479 38.14 103.70 38.29
CA LYS A 479 39.49 103.07 38.26
C LYS A 479 39.77 102.08 37.11
N ALA A 480 40.55 102.40 36.08
CA ALA A 480 41.41 103.57 35.86
C ALA A 480 42.49 103.83 36.93
N ASP A 481 43.17 102.80 37.44
CA ASP A 481 44.38 102.98 38.25
C ASP A 481 45.35 101.75 38.22
N LYS A 482 46.60 101.99 37.78
CA LYS A 482 47.78 101.08 37.60
C LYS A 482 47.63 99.86 36.66
N VAL A 483 48.52 99.52 35.70
CA VAL A 483 49.98 99.70 35.44
C VAL A 483 50.83 98.44 35.75
N ASP A 484 50.95 97.59 34.71
CA ASP A 484 52.22 97.16 34.06
C ASP A 484 52.99 95.86 34.44
N VAL A 485 53.72 95.34 33.43
CA VAL A 485 54.83 94.34 33.34
C VAL A 485 54.75 92.86 33.81
N ASP A 486 54.71 91.95 32.81
CA ASP A 486 55.79 90.98 32.40
C ASP A 486 55.91 89.50 32.89
N SER A 487 56.38 88.65 31.93
CA SER A 487 57.28 87.48 32.03
C SER A 487 56.86 86.02 32.38
N ASN A 488 57.07 85.13 31.38
CA ASN A 488 57.66 83.76 31.34
C ASN A 488 57.32 82.59 32.33
N VAL A 489 56.80 81.50 31.73
CA VAL A 489 57.39 80.13 31.59
C VAL A 489 58.56 79.74 32.53
N PRO A 490 58.43 78.70 33.40
CA PRO A 490 58.82 77.28 33.09
C PRO A 490 57.90 76.22 33.80
N GLU A 491 58.02 74.88 33.80
CA GLU A 491 58.65 73.75 33.05
C GLU A 491 58.65 72.52 34.04
N LYS A 492 58.81 71.25 33.58
CA LYS A 492 59.11 70.01 34.39
C LYS A 492 57.98 69.45 35.32
N THR A 493 57.90 68.15 35.73
CA THR A 493 58.75 66.93 35.53
C THR A 493 57.99 65.58 35.70
N LYS A 494 58.51 64.49 35.08
CA LYS A 494 58.82 63.11 35.60
C LYS A 494 58.00 62.47 36.77
N GLU A 495 57.83 61.14 36.90
CA GLU A 495 58.21 59.90 36.16
C GLU A 495 57.24 58.75 36.58
N GLU A 496 57.37 57.41 36.37
CA GLU A 496 58.39 56.41 35.95
C GLU A 496 57.62 55.17 35.36
N ALA A 497 58.11 53.97 34.94
CA ALA A 497 59.41 53.30 34.91
C ALA A 497 59.47 52.13 33.87
N ASN A 498 60.66 51.52 33.74
CA ASN A 498 60.98 50.13 33.34
C ASN A 498 60.41 49.47 32.06
N ASP A 499 61.22 49.52 31.00
CA ASP A 499 61.37 48.44 30.01
C ASP A 499 62.07 47.19 30.60
N ILE A 500 61.80 46.00 30.04
CA ILE A 500 62.79 44.91 29.92
C ILE A 500 62.77 44.40 28.47
N LYS A 501 63.95 44.10 27.91
CA LYS A 501 64.15 43.86 26.47
C LYS A 501 64.91 42.55 26.20
N ASN A 502 64.41 41.81 25.21
CA ASN A 502 65.01 40.65 24.52
C ASN A 502 65.42 39.43 25.36
N GLU A 503 64.82 38.29 25.04
CA GLU A 503 65.61 37.14 24.57
C GLU A 503 64.80 36.31 23.55
N LEU A 504 65.47 35.48 22.73
CA LEU A 504 64.85 34.84 21.57
C LEU A 504 65.42 33.43 21.34
N PRO A 505 64.62 32.37 21.53
CA PRO A 505 64.99 31.03 21.09
C PRO A 505 63.95 30.37 20.15
N LYS A 506 64.44 30.04 18.94
CA LYS A 506 64.21 28.81 18.16
C LYS A 506 62.77 28.34 17.84
N VAL A 507 62.54 28.17 16.54
CA VAL A 507 61.52 27.28 15.97
C VAL A 507 61.87 25.82 16.31
N GLU A 508 60.87 25.00 16.64
CA GLU A 508 60.96 23.55 16.71
C GLU A 508 59.82 22.90 15.91
N ASP A 509 60.11 21.78 15.24
CA ASP A 509 59.26 21.19 14.19
C ASP A 509 58.09 20.38 14.78
N LYS A 510 56.85 20.80 14.48
CA LYS A 510 55.63 20.06 14.78
C LYS A 510 54.96 19.57 13.49
N ARG A 511 55.49 18.49 12.91
CA ARG A 511 54.69 17.63 12.01
C ARG A 511 53.51 17.02 12.79
N PRO A 512 52.28 17.01 12.24
CA PRO A 512 51.15 16.36 12.87
C PRO A 512 51.35 14.84 12.91
N GLU A 513 50.85 14.21 13.97
CA GLU A 513 50.95 12.76 14.16
C GLU A 513 49.79 12.08 13.40
N VAL A 514 50.13 11.21 12.45
CA VAL A 514 49.14 10.57 11.58
C VAL A 514 48.85 9.15 12.06
N ARG A 515 47.61 8.90 12.48
CA ARG A 515 47.12 7.56 12.85
C ARG A 515 46.24 7.01 11.74
N ARG A 516 46.28 5.70 11.55
CA ARG A 516 45.37 4.96 10.65
C ARG A 516 44.70 3.88 11.47
N VAL A 517 43.38 3.84 11.41
CA VAL A 517 42.55 2.86 12.13
C VAL A 517 41.73 2.11 11.10
N GLU A 518 41.77 0.79 11.15
CA GLU A 518 40.87 -0.06 10.35
C GLU A 518 39.83 -0.65 11.30
N LYS A 519 38.55 -0.35 11.01
CA LYS A 519 37.41 -0.77 11.82
C LYS A 519 36.61 -1.80 11.02
N ASN A 520 36.67 -3.06 11.43
CA ASN A 520 35.87 -4.13 10.87
C ASN A 520 34.48 -4.09 11.52
N ILE A 521 33.42 -4.15 10.72
CA ILE A 521 32.03 -4.19 11.20
C ILE A 521 31.21 -5.27 10.51
N ASP A 522 30.15 -5.72 11.17
CA ASP A 522 29.07 -6.45 10.51
C ASP A 522 28.16 -5.49 9.70
N GLU A 523 27.24 -6.06 8.93
CA GLU A 523 26.26 -5.32 8.12
C GLU A 523 25.25 -4.51 8.95
N ALA A 524 25.19 -4.72 10.28
CA ALA A 524 24.39 -3.94 11.21
C ALA A 524 25.18 -2.80 11.91
N GLY A 525 26.50 -2.71 11.68
CA GLY A 525 27.37 -1.67 12.20
C GLY A 525 28.14 -2.00 13.50
N ASN A 526 28.03 -3.23 14.01
CA ASN A 526 28.71 -3.67 15.23
C ASN A 526 30.19 -3.94 14.95
N GLU A 527 31.11 -3.61 15.88
CA GLU A 527 32.54 -3.88 15.71
C GLU A 527 32.88 -5.37 15.81
N LEU A 528 33.62 -5.87 14.82
CA LEU A 528 34.08 -7.26 14.75
C LEU A 528 35.51 -7.40 15.27
N ASN A 529 35.63 -8.15 16.36
CA ASN A 529 36.89 -8.48 17.05
C ASN A 529 37.49 -9.84 16.63
N SER A 530 36.79 -10.61 15.80
CA SER A 530 37.36 -11.69 14.96
C SER A 530 36.68 -11.66 13.58
N LEU A 531 37.31 -12.28 12.58
CA LEU A 531 36.79 -12.46 11.22
C LEU A 531 36.44 -13.93 10.91
N ASP A 532 36.62 -14.85 11.86
CA ASP A 532 36.33 -16.28 11.65
C ASP A 532 34.83 -16.50 11.43
N GLY A 533 34.48 -17.12 10.31
CA GLY A 533 33.08 -17.29 9.89
C GLY A 533 32.46 -16.04 9.25
N PHE A 534 33.25 -15.06 8.83
CA PHE A 534 32.78 -13.88 8.12
C PHE A 534 33.46 -13.70 6.74
N VAL A 535 32.71 -13.20 5.76
CA VAL A 535 33.19 -12.88 4.40
C VAL A 535 33.20 -11.38 4.18
N PHE A 536 34.26 -10.87 3.56
CA PHE A 536 34.42 -9.45 3.24
C PHE A 536 33.41 -9.00 2.17
N VAL A 537 32.63 -7.96 2.47
CA VAL A 537 31.60 -7.40 1.57
C VAL A 537 32.13 -6.16 0.85
N SER A 538 32.63 -5.18 1.61
CA SER A 538 33.09 -3.89 1.06
C SER A 538 34.00 -3.14 2.01
N LYS A 539 34.69 -2.12 1.51
CA LYS A 539 35.54 -1.21 2.31
C LYS A 539 35.27 0.23 1.88
N GLY A 540 34.88 1.07 2.85
CA GLY A 540 34.61 2.48 2.62
C GLY A 540 35.88 3.31 2.41
N GLU A 541 35.71 4.53 1.91
CA GLU A 541 36.82 5.49 1.83
C GLU A 541 37.25 5.96 3.23
N ALA A 542 38.52 6.34 3.38
CA ALA A 542 39.11 6.67 4.67
C ALA A 542 38.70 8.08 5.15
N VAL A 543 37.87 8.14 6.19
CA VAL A 543 37.40 9.39 6.79
C VAL A 543 38.46 9.98 7.72
N LEU A 544 38.81 11.26 7.52
CA LEU A 544 39.74 11.99 8.37
C LEU A 544 39.00 12.66 9.53
N VAL A 545 39.37 12.31 10.76
CA VAL A 545 39.03 13.02 11.99
C VAL A 545 40.27 13.72 12.52
N ILE A 546 40.15 15.01 12.85
CA ILE A 546 41.21 15.82 13.45
C ILE A 546 40.85 16.08 14.91
N SER A 547 41.78 15.82 15.83
CA SER A 547 41.63 16.06 17.27
C SER A 547 42.90 16.66 17.86
N GLU A 548 42.79 17.28 19.04
CA GLU A 548 43.95 17.73 19.82
C GLU A 548 44.03 17.00 21.16
N GLU A 549 45.13 16.30 21.39
CA GLU A 549 45.53 15.80 22.71
C GLU A 549 46.86 16.47 23.10
N ASN A 550 46.96 16.93 24.35
CA ASN A 550 48.21 17.43 24.95
C ASN A 550 48.96 18.51 24.11
N GLY A 551 48.24 19.35 23.36
CA GLY A 551 48.84 20.40 22.52
C GLY A 551 49.53 19.90 21.25
N LYS A 552 49.13 18.74 20.72
CA LYS A 552 49.42 18.26 19.37
C LYS A 552 48.12 18.01 18.60
N THR A 553 48.07 18.49 17.36
CA THR A 553 47.04 18.14 16.40
C THR A 553 47.31 16.74 15.81
N ILE A 554 46.36 15.83 15.96
CA ILE A 554 46.43 14.43 15.49
C ILE A 554 45.48 14.26 14.31
N HIS A 555 45.96 13.65 13.23
CA HIS A 555 45.17 13.34 12.04
C HIS A 555 44.89 11.83 11.99
N THR A 556 43.66 11.42 12.31
CA THR A 556 43.27 10.01 12.31
C THR A 556 42.44 9.70 11.08
N TYR A 557 42.95 8.81 10.23
CA TYR A 557 42.23 8.29 9.06
C TYR A 557 41.61 6.94 9.41
N THR A 558 40.28 6.90 9.59
CA THR A 558 39.54 5.67 9.89
C THR A 558 38.97 5.10 8.59
N THR A 559 39.27 3.82 8.32
CA THR A 559 38.73 3.09 7.17
C THR A 559 37.84 1.97 7.70
N THR A 560 36.59 1.90 7.23
CA THR A 560 35.62 0.92 7.71
C THR A 560 35.45 -0.21 6.69
N SER A 561 35.63 -1.45 7.13
CA SER A 561 35.52 -2.66 6.32
C SER A 561 34.30 -3.46 6.80
N VAL A 562 33.34 -3.72 5.90
CA VAL A 562 32.08 -4.43 6.19
C VAL A 562 32.22 -5.90 5.85
N TYR A 563 31.79 -6.76 6.76
CA TYR A 563 31.81 -8.21 6.62
C TYR A 563 30.44 -8.83 6.90
N HIS A 564 30.07 -9.82 6.09
CA HIS A 564 28.85 -10.62 6.24
C HIS A 564 29.16 -11.86 7.07
N LYS A 565 28.29 -12.25 8.00
CA LYS A 565 28.47 -13.48 8.77
C LYS A 565 27.92 -14.66 7.99
N VAL A 566 28.75 -15.68 7.74
CA VAL A 566 28.32 -16.89 7.03
C VAL A 566 27.23 -17.62 7.81
N ILE A 567 26.07 -17.78 7.18
CA ILE A 567 24.93 -18.52 7.69
C ILE A 567 24.79 -19.83 6.88
N ASN A 568 24.77 -20.95 7.59
CA ASN A 568 24.39 -22.24 7.02
C ASN A 568 22.89 -22.44 7.27
N THR A 569 22.11 -22.56 6.20
CA THR A 569 20.65 -22.75 6.27
C THR A 569 20.29 -24.14 5.75
N ASP A 570 19.92 -25.02 6.66
CA ASP A 570 19.43 -26.35 6.32
C ASP A 570 17.92 -26.27 5.96
N LYS A 571 17.53 -26.91 4.86
CA LYS A 571 16.23 -26.78 4.20
C LYS A 571 15.69 -28.16 3.81
N GLU A 572 14.71 -28.63 4.56
CA GLU A 572 13.93 -29.82 4.18
C GLU A 572 13.03 -29.52 2.97
N VAL A 573 13.07 -30.39 1.96
CA VAL A 573 12.18 -30.36 0.79
C VAL A 573 11.57 -31.76 0.61
N THR A 574 10.29 -31.89 0.94
CA THR A 574 9.53 -33.11 0.67
C THR A 574 8.95 -33.07 -0.73
N ILE A 575 9.40 -33.98 -1.61
CA ILE A 575 8.78 -34.19 -2.92
C ILE A 575 7.76 -35.33 -2.77
N ASN A 576 6.48 -35.01 -2.90
CA ASN A 576 5.45 -36.04 -3.03
C ASN A 576 5.33 -36.41 -4.51
N GLN A 577 5.37 -37.69 -4.85
CA GLN A 577 5.24 -38.19 -6.22
C GLN A 577 4.29 -39.38 -6.29
N ASP A 578 3.76 -39.71 -7.46
CA ASP A 578 3.01 -40.94 -7.69
C ASP A 578 3.92 -42.15 -7.96
N THR A 579 3.32 -43.35 -8.09
CA THR A 579 4.03 -44.60 -8.42
C THR A 579 4.69 -44.63 -9.81
N GLU A 580 4.50 -43.60 -10.63
CA GLU A 580 5.07 -43.45 -11.97
C GLU A 580 6.20 -42.40 -12.01
N GLY A 581 6.38 -41.64 -10.91
CA GLY A 581 7.42 -40.64 -10.72
C GLY A 581 6.99 -39.20 -11.03
N ASN A 582 5.69 -38.94 -11.20
CA ASN A 582 5.17 -37.58 -11.40
C ASN A 582 4.96 -36.88 -10.06
N VAL A 583 5.38 -35.61 -9.94
CA VAL A 583 5.23 -34.83 -8.69
C VAL A 583 3.76 -34.49 -8.45
N ILE A 584 3.27 -34.79 -7.23
CA ILE A 584 1.91 -34.52 -6.78
C ILE A 584 1.86 -33.13 -6.12
N GLU A 585 1.54 -32.11 -6.91
CA GLU A 585 1.30 -30.75 -6.43
C GLU A 585 -0.18 -30.61 -6.01
N GLY A 586 -0.52 -31.01 -4.78
CA GLY A 586 -1.89 -30.89 -4.28
C GLY A 586 -2.20 -31.62 -2.97
N SER A 587 -3.49 -31.86 -2.72
CA SER A 587 -3.96 -32.55 -1.51
C SER A 587 -3.80 -34.07 -1.62
N LEU A 588 -3.10 -34.67 -0.64
CA LEU A 588 -2.81 -36.10 -0.58
C LEU A 588 -4.01 -36.96 -0.11
N ASN A 589 -5.19 -36.38 0.16
CA ASN A 589 -6.33 -37.10 0.75
C ASN A 589 -6.75 -38.34 -0.05
N ASN A 590 -6.68 -38.26 -1.38
CA ASN A 590 -7.05 -39.36 -2.30
C ASN A 590 -5.90 -40.36 -2.55
N TYR A 591 -4.77 -40.20 -1.88
CA TYR A 591 -3.55 -40.98 -2.09
C TYR A 591 -3.17 -41.77 -0.83
N GLU A 592 -2.47 -42.89 -1.02
CA GLU A 592 -1.95 -43.79 0.01
C GLU A 592 -0.41 -43.84 -0.11
N LEU A 593 0.32 -43.67 1.00
CA LEU A 593 1.79 -43.66 0.98
C LEU A 593 2.32 -45.07 0.74
N VAL A 594 3.15 -45.24 -0.29
CA VAL A 594 3.75 -46.54 -0.68
C VAL A 594 5.16 -46.65 -0.12
N SER A 595 5.95 -45.58 -0.19
CA SER A 595 7.32 -45.54 0.32
C SER A 595 7.82 -44.11 0.52
N THR A 596 8.85 -43.95 1.35
CA THR A 596 9.61 -42.72 1.55
C THR A 596 11.07 -43.03 1.26
N SER A 597 11.76 -42.17 0.50
CA SER A 597 13.19 -42.32 0.24
C SER A 597 14.03 -41.90 1.46
N GLU A 598 15.28 -42.35 1.49
CA GLU A 598 16.32 -41.66 2.28
C GLU A 598 16.49 -40.20 1.78
N SER A 599 16.98 -39.32 2.65
CA SER A 599 17.09 -37.89 2.38
C SER A 599 18.36 -37.55 1.60
N VAL A 600 18.19 -37.04 0.37
CA VAL A 600 19.30 -36.68 -0.51
C VAL A 600 19.80 -35.27 -0.19
N LYS A 601 21.01 -35.18 0.37
CA LYS A 601 21.68 -33.91 0.71
C LYS A 601 22.33 -33.28 -0.53
N THR A 602 21.96 -32.03 -0.84
CA THR A 602 22.69 -31.14 -1.74
C THR A 602 23.11 -29.88 -0.99
N VAL A 603 24.23 -29.27 -1.39
CA VAL A 603 24.75 -28.03 -0.77
C VAL A 603 25.04 -27.03 -1.88
N GLU A 604 24.43 -25.84 -1.78
CA GLU A 604 24.70 -24.70 -2.67
C GLU A 604 25.38 -23.58 -1.87
N THR A 605 26.49 -23.05 -2.39
CA THR A 605 27.24 -21.95 -1.74
C THR A 605 26.97 -20.64 -2.49
N LEU A 606 26.49 -19.63 -1.76
CA LEU A 606 26.15 -18.32 -2.30
C LEU A 606 27.38 -17.39 -2.32
N ALA A 607 27.28 -16.29 -3.08
CA ALA A 607 28.39 -15.37 -3.33
C ALA A 607 28.88 -14.58 -2.08
N ASN A 608 28.07 -14.55 -1.02
CA ASN A 608 28.41 -14.03 0.31
C ASN A 608 29.04 -15.08 1.25
N GLY A 609 29.20 -16.33 0.79
CA GLY A 609 29.78 -17.44 1.56
C GLY A 609 28.77 -18.34 2.28
N ASP A 610 27.51 -17.93 2.39
CA ASP A 610 26.43 -18.75 2.96
C ASP A 610 26.32 -20.10 2.25
N THR A 611 25.90 -21.13 2.99
CA THR A 611 25.54 -22.42 2.40
C THR A 611 24.08 -22.75 2.66
N VAL A 612 23.37 -23.19 1.62
CA VAL A 612 22.04 -23.75 1.72
C VAL A 612 22.16 -25.26 1.56
N THR A 613 22.01 -26.01 2.65
CA THR A 613 21.90 -27.46 2.59
C THR A 613 20.45 -27.81 2.30
N THR A 614 20.14 -28.34 1.12
CA THR A 614 18.80 -28.91 0.86
C THR A 614 18.84 -30.41 1.11
N TYR A 615 18.04 -30.89 2.07
CA TYR A 615 17.74 -32.32 2.19
C TYR A 615 16.44 -32.60 1.45
N THR A 616 16.51 -33.46 0.44
CA THR A 616 15.35 -33.79 -0.41
C THR A 616 14.84 -35.18 -0.07
N THR A 617 13.63 -35.28 0.45
CA THR A 617 13.00 -36.54 0.86
C THR A 617 11.80 -36.81 -0.06
N THR A 618 11.82 -37.93 -0.79
CA THR A 618 10.80 -38.23 -1.80
C THR A 618 9.80 -39.27 -1.29
N ASN A 619 8.55 -38.85 -1.08
CA ASN A 619 7.43 -39.71 -0.72
C ASN A 619 6.71 -40.18 -2.00
N THR A 620 6.66 -41.49 -2.21
CA THR A 620 5.93 -42.11 -3.34
C THR A 620 4.56 -42.59 -2.87
N TYR A 621 3.51 -42.17 -3.56
CA TYR A 621 2.11 -42.49 -3.24
C TYR A 621 1.41 -43.23 -4.38
N LYS A 622 0.41 -44.05 -4.04
CA LYS A 622 -0.53 -44.66 -4.96
C LYS A 622 -1.89 -43.95 -4.83
N LEU A 623 -2.55 -43.68 -5.95
CA LEU A 623 -3.93 -43.17 -5.92
C LEU A 623 -4.87 -44.26 -5.38
N LYS A 624 -5.72 -43.92 -4.40
CA LYS A 624 -6.76 -44.82 -3.86
C LYS A 624 -7.82 -45.07 -4.94
N GLU A 625 -8.21 -46.33 -5.15
CA GLU A 625 -9.18 -46.67 -6.19
C GLU A 625 -10.57 -46.05 -5.91
N ALA A 626 -10.92 -45.02 -6.68
CA ALA A 626 -12.21 -44.35 -6.57
C ALA A 626 -13.34 -45.25 -7.08
N VAL A 627 -14.32 -45.54 -6.22
CA VAL A 627 -15.56 -46.22 -6.60
C VAL A 627 -16.34 -45.31 -7.55
N LYS A 628 -16.40 -45.69 -8.84
CA LYS A 628 -17.01 -44.88 -9.89
C LYS A 628 -18.50 -44.58 -9.58
N PRO A 629 -18.96 -43.32 -9.76
CA PRO A 629 -20.37 -42.95 -9.68
C PRO A 629 -21.24 -43.69 -10.70
N ILE A 630 -22.55 -43.71 -10.47
CA ILE A 630 -23.55 -44.18 -11.45
C ILE A 630 -24.17 -42.95 -12.12
N GLU A 631 -24.23 -42.95 -13.45
CA GLU A 631 -24.82 -41.85 -14.24
C GLU A 631 -26.18 -42.24 -14.83
N ARG A 632 -27.11 -41.27 -14.88
CA ARG A 632 -28.44 -41.42 -15.48
C ARG A 632 -28.85 -40.17 -16.26
N HIS A 633 -29.50 -40.34 -17.41
CA HIS A 633 -30.02 -39.25 -18.23
C HIS A 633 -31.53 -39.42 -18.48
N GLU A 634 -32.30 -38.34 -18.30
CA GLU A 634 -33.76 -38.33 -18.52
C GLU A 634 -34.19 -37.06 -19.29
N THR A 635 -35.16 -37.20 -20.21
CA THR A 635 -35.61 -36.10 -21.09
C THR A 635 -37.13 -35.98 -21.06
N VAL A 636 -37.65 -34.76 -20.89
CA VAL A 636 -39.08 -34.46 -20.79
C VAL A 636 -39.47 -33.37 -21.81
N ASN A 637 -40.46 -33.64 -22.66
CA ASN A 637 -41.00 -32.65 -23.59
C ASN A 637 -42.30 -32.06 -23.02
N LYS A 638 -42.47 -30.73 -23.12
CA LYS A 638 -43.63 -30.01 -22.58
C LYS A 638 -44.21 -29.01 -23.59
N ASP A 639 -45.48 -28.66 -23.39
CA ASP A 639 -46.11 -27.52 -24.06
C ASP A 639 -45.78 -26.18 -23.35
N GLU A 640 -46.17 -25.06 -23.97
CA GLU A 640 -46.00 -23.71 -23.40
C GLU A 640 -46.78 -23.46 -22.10
N ALA A 641 -47.76 -24.31 -21.76
CA ALA A 641 -48.48 -24.27 -20.49
C ALA A 641 -47.83 -25.17 -19.40
N GLY A 642 -46.75 -25.89 -19.75
CA GLY A 642 -45.98 -26.74 -18.84
C GLY A 642 -46.46 -28.20 -18.71
N ASN A 643 -47.47 -28.62 -19.48
CA ASN A 643 -47.95 -30.00 -19.49
C ASN A 643 -46.97 -30.92 -20.23
N VAL A 644 -46.83 -32.17 -19.80
CA VAL A 644 -45.93 -33.14 -20.45
C VAL A 644 -46.56 -33.73 -21.72
N ILE A 645 -45.85 -33.63 -22.85
CA ILE A 645 -46.30 -34.16 -24.14
C ILE A 645 -45.89 -35.63 -24.24
N THR A 646 -46.82 -36.54 -23.93
CA THR A 646 -46.60 -38.00 -23.93
C THR A 646 -46.99 -38.66 -25.26
N GLY A 647 -46.65 -38.04 -26.41
CA GLY A 647 -47.12 -38.47 -27.72
C GLY A 647 -46.30 -37.94 -28.90
N SER A 648 -46.83 -38.10 -30.12
CA SER A 648 -46.17 -37.66 -31.35
C SER A 648 -46.09 -36.12 -31.43
N LEU A 649 -44.92 -35.60 -31.81
CA LEU A 649 -44.63 -34.17 -31.95
C LEU A 649 -45.13 -33.56 -33.29
N ALA A 650 -45.84 -34.33 -34.11
CA ALA A 650 -46.36 -33.85 -35.39
C ALA A 650 -47.43 -32.76 -35.20
N GLY A 651 -47.20 -31.58 -35.77
CA GLY A 651 -48.06 -30.40 -35.61
C GLY A 651 -47.59 -29.41 -34.54
N TYR A 652 -46.44 -29.66 -33.91
CA TYR A 652 -45.80 -28.76 -32.95
C TYR A 652 -44.46 -28.24 -33.48
N THR A 653 -44.09 -27.02 -33.07
CA THR A 653 -42.80 -26.38 -33.37
C THR A 653 -42.00 -26.21 -32.07
N LEU A 654 -40.71 -26.60 -32.07
CA LEU A 654 -39.83 -26.42 -30.91
C LEU A 654 -39.51 -24.94 -30.72
N VAL A 655 -39.82 -24.38 -29.53
CA VAL A 655 -39.59 -22.96 -29.22
C VAL A 655 -38.39 -22.77 -28.28
N THR A 656 -38.13 -23.71 -27.38
CA THR A 656 -36.96 -23.64 -26.49
C THR A 656 -36.39 -25.03 -26.22
N PRO A 657 -35.15 -25.34 -26.65
CA PRO A 657 -34.45 -26.54 -26.23
C PRO A 657 -33.99 -26.40 -24.78
N GLY A 658 -34.07 -27.47 -24.00
CA GLY A 658 -33.60 -27.49 -22.62
C GLY A 658 -32.09 -27.61 -22.51
N THR A 659 -31.49 -26.94 -21.52
CA THR A 659 -30.17 -27.32 -21.00
C THR A 659 -30.31 -28.46 -19.99
N PRO A 660 -29.36 -29.42 -19.94
CA PRO A 660 -29.36 -30.46 -18.91
C PRO A 660 -29.08 -29.83 -17.53
N ASN A 661 -29.86 -30.21 -16.52
CA ASN A 661 -29.62 -29.82 -15.14
C ASN A 661 -29.18 -31.03 -14.31
N LEU A 662 -28.09 -30.90 -13.55
CA LEU A 662 -27.49 -31.98 -12.77
C LEU A 662 -28.04 -31.99 -11.33
N VAL A 663 -28.48 -33.16 -10.88
CA VAL A 663 -28.77 -33.44 -9.47
C VAL A 663 -27.85 -34.56 -8.99
N VAL A 664 -27.16 -34.32 -7.88
CA VAL A 664 -26.30 -35.29 -7.20
C VAL A 664 -27.05 -35.87 -5.99
N SER A 665 -27.03 -37.18 -5.85
CA SER A 665 -27.63 -37.89 -4.72
C SER A 665 -26.76 -39.08 -4.30
N GLU A 666 -27.06 -39.68 -3.14
CA GLU A 666 -26.37 -40.86 -2.64
C GLU A 666 -27.36 -42.00 -2.41
N GLU A 667 -27.07 -43.18 -2.96
CA GLU A 667 -27.93 -44.36 -2.86
C GLU A 667 -27.07 -45.58 -2.52
N ASN A 668 -27.40 -46.27 -1.42
CA ASN A 668 -26.67 -47.43 -0.89
C ASN A 668 -25.14 -47.23 -0.72
N GLY A 669 -24.71 -46.02 -0.35
CA GLY A 669 -23.29 -45.69 -0.13
C GLY A 669 -22.48 -45.48 -1.41
N LYS A 670 -23.14 -45.08 -2.51
CA LYS A 670 -22.49 -44.58 -3.73
C LYS A 670 -23.12 -43.28 -4.21
N VAL A 671 -22.29 -42.40 -4.73
CA VAL A 671 -22.72 -41.16 -5.40
C VAL A 671 -23.34 -41.47 -6.76
N VAL A 672 -24.47 -40.82 -7.05
CA VAL A 672 -25.24 -40.96 -8.29
C VAL A 672 -25.45 -39.58 -8.92
N HIS A 673 -25.15 -39.46 -10.21
CA HIS A 673 -25.35 -38.24 -10.99
C HIS A 673 -26.53 -38.42 -11.95
N THR A 674 -27.56 -37.59 -11.80
CA THR A 674 -28.73 -37.61 -12.71
C THR A 674 -28.82 -36.29 -13.46
N TYR A 675 -28.83 -36.36 -14.79
CA TYR A 675 -28.95 -35.21 -15.69
C TYR A 675 -30.36 -35.20 -16.32
N THR A 676 -31.13 -34.15 -16.08
CA THR A 676 -32.50 -34.02 -16.64
C THR A 676 -32.61 -32.84 -17.60
N THR A 677 -33.16 -33.08 -18.79
CA THR A 677 -33.33 -32.07 -19.86
C THR A 677 -34.82 -31.86 -20.17
N THR A 678 -35.30 -30.60 -20.21
CA THR A 678 -36.72 -30.27 -20.48
C THR A 678 -36.90 -29.34 -21.68
N ASN A 679 -37.62 -29.75 -22.71
CA ASN A 679 -37.87 -28.97 -23.94
C ASN A 679 -39.29 -28.38 -23.99
N ILE A 680 -39.46 -27.19 -24.59
CA ILE A 680 -40.76 -26.49 -24.76
C ILE A 680 -41.18 -26.41 -26.23
N TYR A 681 -42.42 -26.82 -26.52
CA TYR A 681 -43.03 -26.85 -27.86
C TYR A 681 -44.34 -26.04 -27.94
N HIS A 682 -44.56 -25.36 -29.06
CA HIS A 682 -45.77 -24.60 -29.44
C HIS A 682 -46.64 -25.38 -30.43
N GLN A 683 -47.95 -25.11 -30.48
CA GLN A 683 -48.91 -25.80 -31.35
C GLN A 683 -49.47 -24.86 -32.44
N ASN A 684 -49.33 -25.23 -33.71
CA ASN A 684 -49.53 -24.33 -34.83
C ASN A 684 -51.03 -24.16 -35.21
N VAL A 685 -51.44 -22.94 -35.62
CA VAL A 685 -52.84 -22.53 -35.84
C VAL A 685 -53.03 -21.76 -37.16
N ASN A 686 -54.29 -21.57 -37.61
CA ASN A 686 -54.65 -20.82 -38.82
C ASN A 686 -55.87 -19.89 -38.57
N THR A 687 -55.88 -18.69 -39.15
CA THR A 687 -56.95 -17.67 -38.95
C THR A 687 -57.33 -16.91 -40.24
N ASP A 688 -58.63 -16.72 -40.48
CA ASP A 688 -59.19 -16.05 -41.68
C ASP A 688 -59.69 -14.61 -41.41
N LYS A 689 -59.56 -13.69 -42.38
CA LYS A 689 -59.94 -12.26 -42.28
C LYS A 689 -60.59 -11.71 -43.57
N HIS A 690 -61.53 -10.77 -43.46
CA HIS A 690 -62.32 -10.24 -44.59
C HIS A 690 -62.39 -8.69 -44.61
N VAL A 691 -62.44 -8.05 -45.79
CA VAL A 691 -62.42 -6.57 -45.99
C VAL A 691 -63.34 -6.14 -47.16
N THR A 692 -63.86 -4.90 -47.17
CA THR A 692 -64.72 -4.35 -48.25
C THR A 692 -64.51 -2.84 -48.47
N ILE A 693 -64.67 -2.34 -49.71
CA ILE A 693 -64.45 -0.94 -50.13
C ILE A 693 -65.64 -0.40 -50.96
N ASN A 694 -66.04 0.86 -50.79
CA ASN A 694 -67.15 1.51 -51.53
C ASN A 694 -66.65 2.67 -52.43
N LYS A 695 -67.29 2.89 -53.58
CA LYS A 695 -66.89 3.87 -54.60
C LYS A 695 -68.06 4.65 -55.23
N ASP A 696 -67.79 5.75 -55.90
CA ASP A 696 -68.76 6.50 -56.72
C ASP A 696 -68.80 6.01 -58.18
N SER A 697 -69.73 6.56 -58.99
CA SER A 697 -69.90 6.22 -60.41
C SER A 697 -68.69 6.48 -61.29
N ASP A 698 -67.74 7.29 -60.83
CA ASP A 698 -66.56 7.72 -61.57
C ASP A 698 -65.26 7.04 -61.06
N GLY A 699 -65.39 6.23 -60.00
CA GLY A 699 -64.37 5.30 -59.52
C GLY A 699 -63.61 5.74 -58.27
N ASN A 700 -63.94 6.88 -57.67
CA ASN A 700 -63.33 7.38 -56.43
C ASN A 700 -63.88 6.64 -55.21
N VAL A 701 -63.15 6.58 -54.10
CA VAL A 701 -63.62 5.95 -52.86
C VAL A 701 -64.57 6.89 -52.12
N ILE A 702 -65.73 6.39 -51.68
CA ILE A 702 -66.68 7.19 -50.89
C ILE A 702 -66.37 7.01 -49.40
N GLU A 703 -65.79 8.05 -48.79
CA GLU A 703 -65.57 8.14 -47.35
C GLU A 703 -66.63 9.08 -46.73
N GLY A 704 -67.84 8.57 -46.53
CA GLY A 704 -68.96 9.35 -46.00
C GLY A 704 -70.29 8.59 -45.93
N SER A 705 -71.35 9.28 -45.50
CA SER A 705 -72.70 8.71 -45.44
C SER A 705 -73.32 8.57 -46.83
N LEU A 706 -73.85 7.39 -47.13
CA LEU A 706 -74.40 7.05 -48.46
C LEU A 706 -75.83 7.54 -48.69
N ASN A 707 -76.45 8.26 -47.74
CA ASN A 707 -77.89 8.56 -47.74
C ASN A 707 -78.40 9.41 -48.92
N SER A 708 -77.51 10.14 -49.61
CA SER A 708 -77.85 10.90 -50.82
C SER A 708 -77.67 10.11 -52.12
N TYR A 709 -77.23 8.83 -52.04
CA TYR A 709 -76.75 8.06 -53.18
C TYR A 709 -77.46 6.70 -53.35
N GLU A 710 -77.61 6.27 -54.61
CA GLU A 710 -78.27 5.03 -55.03
C GLU A 710 -77.23 3.99 -55.50
N LEU A 711 -77.30 2.73 -55.04
CA LEU A 711 -76.34 1.66 -55.33
C LEU A 711 -76.46 1.11 -56.76
N VAL A 712 -75.33 0.86 -57.42
CA VAL A 712 -75.24 0.46 -58.84
C VAL A 712 -74.56 -0.90 -59.06
N HIS A 713 -73.50 -1.26 -58.33
CA HIS A 713 -72.75 -2.52 -58.59
C HIS A 713 -71.99 -3.10 -57.37
N THR A 714 -71.52 -4.36 -57.48
CA THR A 714 -70.69 -5.09 -56.50
C THR A 714 -69.91 -6.22 -57.19
N ASN A 715 -68.64 -6.43 -56.80
CA ASN A 715 -67.73 -7.46 -57.38
C ASN A 715 -67.48 -8.64 -56.43
N GLU A 716 -67.06 -9.79 -56.98
CA GLU A 716 -66.63 -11.00 -56.24
C GLU A 716 -65.25 -10.84 -55.54
N PRO A 717 -64.97 -11.59 -54.45
CA PRO A 717 -63.77 -11.40 -53.63
C PRO A 717 -62.53 -12.19 -54.07
N VAL A 718 -61.34 -11.65 -53.79
CA VAL A 718 -60.03 -12.27 -54.08
C VAL A 718 -59.32 -12.71 -52.79
N LYS A 719 -58.66 -13.88 -52.81
CA LYS A 719 -58.01 -14.54 -51.66
C LYS A 719 -56.47 -14.48 -51.71
N THR A 720 -55.82 -14.26 -50.56
CA THR A 720 -54.37 -14.45 -50.36
C THR A 720 -54.06 -15.11 -48.99
N VAL A 721 -52.87 -15.70 -48.84
CA VAL A 721 -52.41 -16.44 -47.64
C VAL A 721 -50.97 -16.06 -47.30
N LYS A 722 -50.61 -15.99 -46.01
CA LYS A 722 -49.25 -15.77 -45.52
C LYS A 722 -48.95 -16.64 -44.28
N THR A 723 -47.74 -17.20 -44.22
CA THR A 723 -47.21 -17.97 -43.08
C THR A 723 -46.33 -17.10 -42.17
N LEU A 724 -46.28 -17.41 -40.86
CA LEU A 724 -45.50 -16.71 -39.84
C LEU A 724 -44.35 -17.58 -39.29
N PRO A 725 -43.30 -16.99 -38.66
CA PRO A 725 -42.11 -17.73 -38.22
C PRO A 725 -42.34 -18.80 -37.14
N ASN A 726 -43.43 -18.72 -36.37
CA ASN A 726 -43.83 -19.73 -35.39
C ASN A 726 -44.56 -20.93 -36.02
N GLY A 727 -44.85 -20.89 -37.33
CA GLY A 727 -45.55 -21.94 -38.07
C GLY A 727 -47.03 -21.66 -38.34
N ASP A 728 -47.58 -20.56 -37.83
CA ASP A 728 -48.98 -20.18 -38.05
C ASP A 728 -49.25 -19.66 -39.47
N THR A 729 -50.53 -19.66 -39.85
CA THR A 729 -51.01 -19.12 -41.14
C THR A 729 -52.17 -18.13 -40.99
N VAL A 730 -52.22 -17.15 -41.89
CA VAL A 730 -53.29 -16.15 -41.96
C VAL A 730 -53.79 -16.00 -43.40
N THR A 731 -55.10 -16.01 -43.57
CA THR A 731 -55.78 -15.93 -44.88
C THR A 731 -56.65 -14.67 -44.97
N THR A 732 -56.67 -13.96 -46.11
CA THR A 732 -57.45 -12.71 -46.29
C THR A 732 -58.27 -12.68 -47.58
N TYR A 733 -59.47 -12.10 -47.53
CA TYR A 733 -60.42 -11.92 -48.65
C TYR A 733 -60.94 -10.46 -48.76
N THR A 734 -61.12 -9.89 -49.97
CA THR A 734 -61.45 -8.46 -50.18
C THR A 734 -62.49 -8.20 -51.30
N THR A 735 -63.44 -7.25 -51.10
CA THR A 735 -64.66 -7.00 -51.95
C THR A 735 -64.90 -5.48 -52.27
N VAL A 736 -65.64 -5.09 -53.34
CA VAL A 736 -65.84 -3.66 -53.77
C VAL A 736 -67.27 -3.32 -54.31
N LYS A 737 -67.79 -2.07 -54.16
CA LYS A 737 -69.16 -1.56 -54.58
C LYS A 737 -69.25 -0.09 -55.12
N THR A 738 -70.36 0.38 -55.75
CA THR A 738 -70.49 1.67 -56.53
C THR A 738 -71.86 2.45 -56.47
N TYR A 739 -71.98 3.82 -56.48
CA TYR A 739 -73.25 4.63 -56.24
C TYR A 739 -73.52 6.03 -57.01
N LYS A 740 -74.74 6.69 -56.97
CA LYS A 740 -75.16 8.00 -57.68
C LYS A 740 -76.36 8.92 -57.10
N LEU A 741 -76.54 10.25 -57.47
CA LEU A 741 -77.32 11.41 -56.85
C LEU A 741 -78.56 12.10 -57.63
N LYS A 742 -79.35 13.11 -57.09
CA LYS A 742 -80.68 13.74 -57.57
C LYS A 742 -80.96 15.30 -57.26
N GLU A 743 -81.96 16.04 -57.87
CA GLU A 743 -82.17 17.58 -57.88
C GLU A 743 -83.63 18.26 -57.99
N ALA A 744 -83.81 19.64 -57.87
CA ALA A 744 -85.06 20.51 -58.09
C ALA A 744 -84.91 22.11 -58.28
N VAL A 745 -85.98 22.96 -58.49
CA VAL A 745 -85.98 24.38 -59.14
C VAL A 745 -86.85 25.56 -58.47
N LYS A 746 -86.84 26.86 -58.96
CA LYS A 746 -87.43 28.16 -58.39
C LYS A 746 -88.19 29.21 -59.34
N PRO A 747 -88.97 30.23 -58.82
CA PRO A 747 -89.56 31.44 -59.51
C PRO A 747 -89.20 32.89 -58.96
N ILE A 748 -89.91 34.01 -59.34
CA ILE A 748 -89.56 35.48 -59.12
C ILE A 748 -90.79 36.45 -58.89
N GLU A 749 -90.65 37.57 -58.12
CA GLU A 749 -91.74 38.52 -57.64
C GLU A 749 -91.37 40.06 -57.53
N ARG A 750 -92.31 41.01 -57.20
CA ARG A 750 -92.10 42.51 -57.14
C ARG A 750 -92.95 43.30 -56.08
N HIS A 751 -92.41 44.34 -55.40
CA HIS A 751 -93.05 45.06 -54.25
C HIS A 751 -93.06 46.62 -54.24
N GLU A 752 -93.93 47.24 -53.41
CA GLU A 752 -94.08 48.67 -53.01
C GLU A 752 -94.23 48.84 -51.47
N THR A 753 -94.21 50.06 -50.86
CA THR A 753 -94.22 50.22 -49.36
C THR A 753 -94.78 51.55 -48.79
N ILE A 754 -95.39 51.51 -47.58
CA ILE A 754 -95.86 52.63 -46.73
C ILE A 754 -95.19 52.55 -45.32
N ASN A 755 -94.98 53.66 -44.58
CA ASN A 755 -94.29 53.67 -43.26
C ASN A 755 -95.15 54.19 -42.07
N LYS A 756 -95.01 53.57 -40.89
CA LYS A 756 -95.69 53.91 -39.62
C LYS A 756 -94.78 53.79 -38.38
N ASP A 757 -95.23 54.29 -37.22
CA ASP A 757 -94.62 54.02 -35.90
C ASP A 757 -95.29 52.84 -35.18
N GLU A 758 -94.69 52.37 -34.07
CA GLU A 758 -95.25 51.30 -33.21
C GLU A 758 -96.64 51.60 -32.63
N ALA A 759 -97.08 52.87 -32.63
CA ALA A 759 -98.42 53.28 -32.22
C ALA A 759 -99.43 53.33 -33.40
N GLY A 760 -98.98 53.03 -34.63
CA GLY A 760 -99.80 52.93 -35.83
C GLY A 760 -99.97 54.23 -36.64
N ASN A 761 -99.32 55.33 -36.26
CA ASN A 761 -99.37 56.61 -36.96
C ASN A 761 -98.50 56.56 -38.22
N VAL A 762 -98.93 57.19 -39.33
CA VAL A 762 -98.15 57.24 -40.57
C VAL A 762 -96.99 58.23 -40.44
N ILE A 763 -95.75 57.77 -40.64
CA ILE A 763 -94.56 58.62 -40.54
C ILE A 763 -94.35 59.38 -41.86
N THR A 764 -94.90 60.59 -41.95
CA THR A 764 -94.67 61.51 -43.08
C THR A 764 -93.49 62.44 -42.78
N GLY A 765 -92.29 61.88 -42.66
CA GLY A 765 -91.07 62.63 -42.30
C GLY A 765 -89.79 61.80 -42.40
N SER A 766 -88.65 62.39 -42.00
CA SER A 766 -87.37 61.67 -41.99
C SER A 766 -87.32 60.60 -40.89
N LEU A 767 -86.83 59.42 -41.23
CA LEU A 767 -86.72 58.25 -40.35
C LEU A 767 -85.47 58.29 -39.43
N THR A 768 -84.80 59.43 -39.34
CA THR A 768 -83.53 59.57 -38.59
C THR A 768 -83.75 59.39 -37.08
N GLY A 769 -83.04 58.45 -36.46
CA GLY A 769 -83.20 58.12 -35.04
C GLY A 769 -84.28 57.07 -34.75
N TYR A 770 -84.79 56.40 -35.78
CA TYR A 770 -85.69 55.27 -35.68
C TYR A 770 -85.18 54.07 -36.49
N THR A 771 -85.51 52.85 -36.06
CA THR A 771 -85.11 51.59 -36.70
C THR A 771 -86.36 50.81 -37.12
N LEU A 772 -86.35 50.23 -38.33
CA LEU A 772 -87.47 49.41 -38.83
C LEU A 772 -87.55 48.11 -38.02
N VAL A 773 -88.69 47.83 -37.38
CA VAL A 773 -88.90 46.61 -36.57
C VAL A 773 -89.87 45.61 -37.19
N GLU A 774 -90.84 46.06 -37.98
CA GLU A 774 -91.76 45.16 -38.69
C GLU A 774 -92.10 45.72 -40.08
N SER A 775 -92.18 44.85 -41.10
CA SER A 775 -92.62 45.21 -42.46
C SER A 775 -93.88 44.39 -42.80
N GLY A 776 -95.04 44.95 -42.50
CA GLY A 776 -96.35 44.30 -42.62
C GLY A 776 -96.67 43.85 -44.06
N ASN A 777 -97.20 42.62 -44.15
CA ASN A 777 -97.33 41.87 -45.39
C ASN A 777 -98.04 42.60 -46.53
N SER A 778 -97.52 42.37 -47.72
CA SER A 778 -98.02 42.91 -48.96
C SER A 778 -99.25 42.19 -49.50
N VAL A 779 -100.25 42.96 -49.95
CA VAL A 779 -101.41 42.43 -50.69
C VAL A 779 -101.02 42.09 -52.14
N ILE A 780 -101.37 40.88 -52.61
CA ILE A 780 -101.09 40.43 -53.98
C ILE A 780 -102.20 40.82 -54.95
N ILE A 781 -101.82 41.41 -56.08
CA ILE A 781 -102.61 41.32 -57.33
C ILE A 781 -101.85 40.40 -58.29
N VAL A 782 -102.55 39.39 -58.83
CA VAL A 782 -102.02 38.42 -59.80
C VAL A 782 -102.47 38.83 -61.20
N SER A 783 -101.53 38.88 -62.14
CA SER A 783 -101.80 39.09 -63.57
C SER A 783 -100.84 38.30 -64.44
N GLU A 784 -101.30 37.82 -65.60
CA GLU A 784 -100.43 37.28 -66.64
C GLU A 784 -99.93 38.39 -67.57
N GLU A 785 -98.61 38.40 -67.80
CA GLU A 785 -98.03 39.01 -69.00
C GLU A 785 -97.21 37.95 -69.74
N ASN A 786 -97.44 37.80 -71.05
CA ASN A 786 -96.62 36.99 -71.96
C ASN A 786 -96.30 35.56 -71.47
N GLY A 787 -97.29 34.88 -70.86
CA GLY A 787 -97.17 33.48 -70.44
C GLY A 787 -96.33 33.25 -69.18
N LYS A 788 -96.16 34.27 -68.33
CA LYS A 788 -95.65 34.12 -66.96
C LYS A 788 -96.57 34.80 -65.95
N VAL A 789 -96.70 34.15 -64.79
CA VAL A 789 -97.40 34.70 -63.62
C VAL A 789 -96.53 35.80 -63.00
N VAL A 790 -97.12 36.95 -62.72
CA VAL A 790 -96.49 38.05 -61.98
C VAL A 790 -97.32 38.36 -60.74
N HIS A 791 -96.65 38.46 -59.59
CA HIS A 791 -97.22 38.94 -58.34
C HIS A 791 -96.72 40.37 -58.06
N THR A 792 -97.64 41.30 -57.81
CA THR A 792 -97.34 42.67 -57.34
C THR A 792 -97.87 42.85 -55.92
N TYR A 793 -97.07 43.49 -55.06
CA TYR A 793 -97.15 43.42 -53.60
C TYR A 793 -97.03 44.81 -52.92
N THR A 794 -97.91 45.21 -51.99
CA THR A 794 -97.83 46.54 -51.28
C THR A 794 -97.68 46.45 -49.74
N THR A 795 -96.47 46.71 -49.20
CA THR A 795 -96.05 46.55 -47.78
C THR A 795 -96.43 47.73 -46.88
N THR A 796 -96.58 47.51 -45.56
CA THR A 796 -96.69 48.60 -44.55
C THR A 796 -95.73 48.41 -43.36
N ASN A 797 -94.70 49.23 -43.27
CA ASN A 797 -93.63 49.23 -42.27
C ASN A 797 -94.02 49.86 -40.92
N ILE A 798 -93.34 49.44 -39.85
CA ILE A 798 -93.45 49.94 -38.46
C ILE A 798 -92.04 50.18 -37.88
N TYR A 799 -91.81 51.35 -37.27
CA TYR A 799 -90.50 51.80 -36.77
C TYR A 799 -90.47 52.05 -35.25
N HIS A 800 -89.37 51.59 -34.61
CA HIS A 800 -88.99 51.71 -33.20
C HIS A 800 -87.96 52.83 -32.97
N LYS A 801 -87.68 53.22 -31.72
CA LYS A 801 -86.80 54.36 -31.38
C LYS A 801 -85.69 54.01 -30.37
N ASN A 802 -84.45 54.26 -30.77
CA ASN A 802 -83.23 53.69 -30.18
C ASN A 802 -82.76 54.32 -28.84
N VAL A 803 -82.08 53.52 -28.01
CA VAL A 803 -81.57 53.81 -26.64
C VAL A 803 -80.13 53.26 -26.43
N ASN A 804 -79.45 53.55 -25.31
CA ASN A 804 -78.10 53.02 -24.97
C ASN A 804 -77.99 52.60 -23.48
N THR A 805 -77.21 51.55 -23.19
CA THR A 805 -76.97 50.99 -21.83
C THR A 805 -75.48 50.63 -21.61
N ASN A 806 -74.97 50.69 -20.37
CA ASN A 806 -73.57 50.35 -20.04
C ASN A 806 -73.45 49.05 -19.20
N LYS A 807 -72.31 48.37 -19.29
CA LYS A 807 -71.95 47.12 -18.58
C LYS A 807 -70.45 47.06 -18.28
N GLU A 808 -70.05 46.38 -17.19
CA GLU A 808 -68.64 46.10 -16.86
C GLU A 808 -68.40 44.59 -16.68
N VAL A 809 -67.17 44.14 -16.97
CA VAL A 809 -66.70 42.74 -16.94
C VAL A 809 -65.25 42.69 -16.46
N THR A 810 -64.84 41.60 -15.81
CA THR A 810 -63.44 41.36 -15.44
C THR A 810 -63.06 39.90 -15.66
N ASP A 811 -62.04 39.65 -16.47
CA ASP A 811 -61.47 38.33 -16.71
C ASP A 811 -60.22 38.14 -15.83
N ASN A 812 -60.20 37.13 -14.98
CA ASN A 812 -58.95 36.67 -14.33
C ASN A 812 -58.37 35.51 -15.17
N LYS A 813 -57.08 35.56 -15.49
CA LYS A 813 -56.39 34.58 -16.33
C LYS A 813 -55.10 34.08 -15.67
N ASP A 814 -54.65 32.89 -16.04
CA ASP A 814 -53.31 32.42 -15.69
C ASP A 814 -52.25 33.01 -16.63
N GLU A 815 -50.97 32.80 -16.32
CA GLU A 815 -49.84 33.25 -17.15
C GLU A 815 -49.77 32.59 -18.53
N SER A 816 -50.51 31.50 -18.76
CA SER A 816 -50.68 30.86 -20.08
C SER A 816 -51.87 31.42 -20.87
N GLY A 817 -52.63 32.35 -20.28
CA GLY A 817 -53.78 33.01 -20.89
C GLY A 817 -55.12 32.30 -20.72
N ASN A 818 -55.19 31.18 -19.97
CA ASN A 818 -56.44 30.49 -19.70
C ASN A 818 -57.27 31.27 -18.67
N VAL A 819 -58.61 31.28 -18.81
CA VAL A 819 -59.49 31.96 -17.85
C VAL A 819 -59.63 31.15 -16.56
N ILE A 820 -59.33 31.77 -15.41
CA ILE A 820 -59.46 31.16 -14.08
C ILE A 820 -60.92 31.30 -13.62
N THR A 821 -61.66 30.19 -13.68
CA THR A 821 -63.07 30.10 -13.27
C THR A 821 -63.21 29.38 -11.93
N GLY A 822 -63.04 30.12 -10.82
CA GLY A 822 -63.15 29.55 -9.47
C GLY A 822 -62.69 30.52 -8.39
N SER A 823 -62.29 29.98 -7.22
CA SER A 823 -61.55 30.78 -6.24
C SER A 823 -60.14 31.09 -6.72
N LEU A 824 -59.55 32.15 -6.16
CA LEU A 824 -58.17 32.57 -6.39
C LEU A 824 -57.23 32.04 -5.28
N ASP A 825 -57.73 31.22 -4.36
CA ASP A 825 -56.91 30.56 -3.34
C ASP A 825 -55.86 29.66 -4.00
N GLY A 826 -54.59 29.78 -3.58
CA GLY A 826 -53.46 29.12 -4.24
C GLY A 826 -52.97 29.81 -5.51
N TYR A 827 -53.41 31.04 -5.79
CA TYR A 827 -52.90 31.89 -6.87
C TYR A 827 -52.45 33.26 -6.35
N LYS A 828 -51.43 33.84 -7.00
CA LYS A 828 -50.90 35.18 -6.70
C LYS A 828 -51.13 36.12 -7.89
N LEU A 829 -51.69 37.31 -7.65
CA LEU A 829 -51.84 38.33 -8.70
C LEU A 829 -50.47 38.81 -9.15
N VAL A 830 -50.20 38.74 -10.45
CA VAL A 830 -48.95 39.21 -11.08
C VAL A 830 -49.16 40.57 -11.73
N THR A 831 -50.21 40.69 -12.55
CA THR A 831 -50.48 41.90 -13.34
C THR A 831 -51.97 42.23 -13.31
N LYS A 832 -52.30 43.49 -13.01
CA LYS A 832 -53.66 44.02 -13.11
C LYS A 832 -53.77 44.87 -14.39
N GLY A 833 -54.73 44.56 -15.26
CA GLY A 833 -54.93 45.29 -16.50
C GLY A 833 -55.79 46.55 -16.39
N GLU A 834 -55.91 47.26 -17.51
CA GLU A 834 -56.80 48.39 -17.70
C GLU A 834 -58.09 47.97 -18.42
N ALA A 835 -59.13 48.80 -18.35
CA ALA A 835 -60.46 48.48 -18.87
C ALA A 835 -60.60 48.85 -20.37
N VAL A 836 -60.77 47.84 -21.23
CA VAL A 836 -60.98 48.00 -22.67
C VAL A 836 -62.48 48.17 -22.97
N LYS A 837 -62.83 49.19 -23.76
CA LYS A 837 -64.23 49.51 -24.11
C LYS A 837 -64.65 48.93 -25.46
N THR A 838 -65.78 48.23 -25.50
CA THR A 838 -66.48 47.80 -26.71
C THR A 838 -67.92 48.35 -26.74
N ILE A 839 -68.53 48.43 -27.93
CA ILE A 839 -69.93 48.83 -28.10
C ILE A 839 -70.58 47.88 -29.11
N GLU A 840 -71.71 47.30 -28.73
CA GLU A 840 -72.55 46.43 -29.54
C GLU A 840 -73.86 47.17 -29.89
N THR A 841 -74.37 46.99 -31.11
CA THR A 841 -75.66 47.56 -31.54
C THR A 841 -76.65 46.42 -31.77
N LEU A 842 -77.79 46.46 -31.08
CA LEU A 842 -78.84 45.46 -31.16
C LEU A 842 -79.74 45.69 -32.39
N SER A 843 -80.56 44.69 -32.75
CA SER A 843 -81.37 44.70 -33.97
C SER A 843 -82.54 45.70 -33.97
N ASN A 844 -83.00 46.16 -32.81
CA ASN A 844 -83.92 47.31 -32.69
C ASN A 844 -83.19 48.66 -32.78
N GLY A 845 -81.86 48.63 -32.94
CA GLY A 845 -80.98 49.79 -33.05
C GLY A 845 -80.47 50.37 -31.72
N ASP A 846 -80.82 49.76 -30.59
CA ASP A 846 -80.24 50.10 -29.28
C ASP A 846 -78.74 49.79 -29.22
N THR A 847 -78.03 50.37 -28.26
CA THR A 847 -76.60 50.12 -28.03
C THR A 847 -76.30 49.62 -26.62
N VAL A 848 -75.28 48.76 -26.51
CA VAL A 848 -74.74 48.28 -25.24
C VAL A 848 -73.24 48.50 -25.22
N THR A 849 -72.77 49.32 -24.29
CA THR A 849 -71.35 49.61 -24.07
C THR A 849 -70.79 48.69 -22.97
N THR A 850 -69.78 47.88 -23.29
CA THR A 850 -69.12 47.01 -22.29
C THR A 850 -67.69 47.48 -22.02
N TYR A 851 -67.27 47.45 -20.75
CA TYR A 851 -65.89 47.69 -20.33
C TYR A 851 -65.31 46.39 -19.72
N THR A 852 -64.22 45.86 -20.28
CA THR A 852 -63.60 44.60 -19.83
C THR A 852 -62.17 44.83 -19.31
N THR A 853 -61.92 44.46 -18.06
CA THR A 853 -60.57 44.42 -17.47
C THR A 853 -60.01 42.99 -17.51
N THR A 854 -58.72 42.79 -17.79
CA THR A 854 -58.06 41.46 -17.69
C THR A 854 -56.94 41.48 -16.64
N ASN A 855 -56.91 40.51 -15.74
CA ASN A 855 -55.87 40.33 -14.73
C ASN A 855 -55.12 39.00 -14.97
N VAL A 856 -53.84 38.94 -14.59
CA VAL A 856 -52.99 37.75 -14.75
C VAL A 856 -52.47 37.27 -13.39
N TYR A 857 -52.62 35.97 -13.12
CA TYR A 857 -52.26 35.32 -11.87
C TYR A 857 -51.30 34.14 -12.09
N HIS A 858 -50.33 34.01 -11.19
CA HIS A 858 -49.44 32.84 -11.08
C HIS A 858 -50.06 31.79 -10.16
N LYS A 859 -49.85 30.49 -10.43
CA LYS A 859 -50.34 29.39 -9.60
C LYS A 859 -49.25 28.89 -8.68
N LEU A 860 -49.50 28.88 -7.37
CA LEU A 860 -48.50 28.48 -6.37
C LEU A 860 -48.22 26.97 -6.41
N MET A 861 -46.94 26.63 -6.34
CA MET A 861 -46.42 25.26 -6.30
C MET A 861 -45.49 25.04 -5.08
N ASN A 862 -45.37 23.79 -4.64
CA ASN A 862 -44.33 23.36 -3.70
C ASN A 862 -43.43 22.33 -4.40
N THR A 863 -42.12 22.52 -4.32
CA THR A 863 -41.11 21.56 -4.77
C THR A 863 -40.44 20.93 -3.55
N ASP A 864 -40.58 19.62 -3.38
CA ASP A 864 -39.83 18.88 -2.35
C ASP A 864 -38.42 18.55 -2.85
N LYS A 865 -37.42 18.68 -1.97
CA LYS A 865 -36.01 18.45 -2.25
C LYS A 865 -35.37 17.64 -1.11
N GLU A 866 -34.80 16.49 -1.42
CA GLU A 866 -34.03 15.71 -0.44
C GLU A 866 -32.54 16.05 -0.53
N VAL A 867 -31.88 16.15 0.62
CA VAL A 867 -30.44 16.42 0.75
C VAL A 867 -29.85 15.49 1.81
N THR A 868 -28.87 14.67 1.43
CA THR A 868 -28.13 13.83 2.37
C THR A 868 -26.75 14.40 2.60
N VAL A 869 -26.42 14.70 3.86
CA VAL A 869 -25.11 15.16 4.31
C VAL A 869 -24.42 14.02 5.04
N ASN A 870 -23.37 13.46 4.44
CA ASN A 870 -22.54 12.47 5.11
C ASN A 870 -21.46 13.17 5.94
N LYS A 871 -21.18 12.66 7.13
CA LYS A 871 -20.15 13.17 8.05
C LYS A 871 -19.31 12.04 8.61
N ASP A 872 -18.08 12.37 9.03
CA ASP A 872 -17.29 11.50 9.89
C ASP A 872 -17.73 11.63 11.36
N GLU A 873 -17.19 10.78 12.24
CA GLU A 873 -17.48 10.82 13.69
C GLU A 873 -16.95 12.08 14.40
N SER A 874 -15.98 12.78 13.79
CA SER A 874 -15.48 14.09 14.25
C SER A 874 -16.42 15.25 13.85
N GLY A 875 -17.41 15.00 12.99
CA GLY A 875 -18.40 15.97 12.53
C GLY A 875 -18.04 16.70 11.23
N ASN A 876 -16.90 16.38 10.59
CA ASN A 876 -16.50 16.90 9.29
C ASN A 876 -17.43 16.36 8.20
N VAL A 877 -17.66 17.13 7.13
CA VAL A 877 -18.52 16.69 6.01
C VAL A 877 -17.71 15.83 5.04
N ILE A 878 -18.17 14.61 4.78
CA ILE A 878 -17.60 13.72 3.76
C ILE A 878 -18.17 14.14 2.40
N THR A 879 -17.36 14.86 1.62
CA THR A 879 -17.71 15.39 0.30
C THR A 879 -17.38 14.45 -0.87
N GLY A 880 -16.66 13.36 -0.60
CA GLY A 880 -16.22 12.37 -1.59
C GLY A 880 -16.93 11.02 -1.49
N SER A 881 -16.25 9.96 -1.94
CA SER A 881 -16.76 8.58 -1.89
C SER A 881 -16.90 8.07 -0.45
N LEU A 882 -17.90 7.21 -0.21
CA LEU A 882 -18.08 6.48 1.05
C LEU A 882 -17.32 5.13 1.07
N ASN A 883 -16.56 4.80 0.02
CA ASN A 883 -15.69 3.62 0.02
C ASN A 883 -14.63 3.75 1.13
N GLY A 884 -14.42 2.70 1.91
CA GLY A 884 -13.56 2.75 3.11
C GLY A 884 -14.24 3.38 4.34
N TYR A 885 -15.54 3.68 4.28
CA TYR A 885 -16.33 4.12 5.42
C TYR A 885 -17.51 3.19 5.69
N LYS A 886 -17.88 3.02 6.96
CA LYS A 886 -19.10 2.31 7.38
C LYS A 886 -20.10 3.29 7.97
N LEU A 887 -21.36 3.22 7.54
CA LEU A 887 -22.45 3.95 8.19
C LEU A 887 -22.64 3.41 9.62
N VAL A 888 -22.37 4.25 10.62
CA VAL A 888 -22.53 3.90 12.05
C VAL A 888 -23.78 4.53 12.66
N LYS A 889 -24.29 5.63 12.10
CA LYS A 889 -25.54 6.26 12.52
C LYS A 889 -26.24 6.99 11.38
N GLN A 890 -27.44 6.54 11.01
CA GLN A 890 -28.32 7.29 10.13
C GLN A 890 -29.00 8.43 10.90
N GLY A 891 -29.18 9.59 10.26
CA GLY A 891 -29.89 10.73 10.84
C GLY A 891 -31.39 10.72 10.54
N GLU A 892 -32.15 11.48 11.32
CA GLU A 892 -33.53 11.85 10.98
C GLU A 892 -33.53 13.08 10.04
N ALA A 893 -34.54 13.18 9.18
CA ALA A 893 -34.62 14.23 8.16
C ALA A 893 -35.15 15.56 8.73
N VAL A 894 -34.31 16.60 8.74
CA VAL A 894 -34.68 17.93 9.21
C VAL A 894 -35.33 18.73 8.08
N LYS A 895 -36.59 19.13 8.26
CA LYS A 895 -37.37 19.89 7.28
C LYS A 895 -37.12 21.41 7.40
N THR A 896 -36.79 22.06 6.29
CA THR A 896 -36.83 23.52 6.12
C THR A 896 -37.76 23.89 4.95
N ILE A 897 -38.28 25.12 4.93
CA ILE A 897 -39.15 25.63 3.86
C ILE A 897 -38.64 27.02 3.46
N GLU A 898 -38.37 27.22 2.18
CA GLU A 898 -38.10 28.51 1.55
C GLU A 898 -39.33 28.96 0.76
N THR A 899 -39.60 30.27 0.67
CA THR A 899 -40.69 30.84 -0.15
C THR A 899 -40.12 31.82 -1.16
N LEU A 900 -40.38 31.57 -2.44
CA LEU A 900 -39.85 32.32 -3.58
C LEU A 900 -40.68 33.59 -3.86
N ALA A 901 -40.12 34.50 -4.67
CA ALA A 901 -40.74 35.80 -4.96
C ALA A 901 -42.10 35.70 -5.69
N ASN A 902 -42.34 34.64 -6.47
CA ASN A 902 -43.63 34.32 -7.08
C ASN A 902 -44.64 33.71 -6.08
N GLY A 903 -44.20 33.34 -4.87
CA GLY A 903 -45.02 32.70 -3.83
C GLY A 903 -44.91 31.17 -3.78
N ASP A 904 -44.14 30.56 -4.69
CA ASP A 904 -43.84 29.12 -4.62
C ASP A 904 -43.02 28.78 -3.38
N THR A 905 -43.03 27.51 -3.01
CA THR A 905 -42.25 27.00 -1.88
C THR A 905 -41.28 25.91 -2.30
N ILE A 906 -40.12 25.88 -1.66
CA ILE A 906 -39.18 24.76 -1.73
C ILE A 906 -39.05 24.18 -0.33
N THR A 907 -39.52 22.95 -0.16
CA THR A 907 -39.37 22.21 1.08
C THR A 907 -38.12 21.34 0.97
N THR A 908 -37.10 21.61 1.78
CA THR A 908 -35.88 20.79 1.82
C THR A 908 -35.89 19.86 3.02
N TYR A 909 -35.65 18.57 2.81
CA TYR A 909 -35.47 17.56 3.85
C TYR A 909 -33.98 17.18 3.92
N THR A 910 -33.31 17.57 5.01
CA THR A 910 -31.86 17.36 5.19
C THR A 910 -31.59 16.21 6.17
N THR A 911 -31.07 15.10 5.67
CA THR A 911 -30.69 13.92 6.45
C THR A 911 -29.18 13.94 6.71
N THR A 912 -28.74 13.86 7.97
CA THR A 912 -27.30 13.86 8.32
C THR A 912 -26.82 12.51 8.83
N ASN A 913 -25.96 11.82 8.05
CA ASN A 913 -25.48 10.47 8.34
C ASN A 913 -24.04 10.48 8.85
N VAL A 914 -23.76 9.80 9.96
CA VAL A 914 -22.40 9.67 10.52
C VAL A 914 -21.80 8.33 10.12
N HIS A 915 -20.58 8.38 9.60
CA HIS A 915 -19.80 7.25 9.13
C HIS A 915 -18.45 7.17 9.86
N HIS A 916 -18.03 5.94 10.15
CA HIS A 916 -16.71 5.63 10.68
C HIS A 916 -15.75 5.32 9.51
N LYS A 917 -14.51 5.82 9.53
CA LYS A 917 -13.49 5.47 8.54
C LYS A 917 -12.84 4.14 8.94
N ILE A 918 -12.97 3.11 8.10
CA ILE A 918 -12.48 1.77 8.39
C ILE A 918 -10.96 1.76 8.50
N VAL A 919 -10.47 1.38 9.68
CA VAL A 919 -9.05 1.17 9.98
C VAL A 919 -8.71 -0.32 9.91
N ASN A 920 -7.62 -0.65 9.22
CA ASN A 920 -7.07 -2.00 9.21
C ASN A 920 -5.79 -2.02 10.05
N THR A 921 -5.78 -2.82 11.11
CA THR A 921 -4.65 -2.92 12.06
C THR A 921 -4.01 -4.30 11.96
N ASP A 922 -2.78 -4.35 11.47
CA ASP A 922 -1.99 -5.58 11.41
C ASP A 922 -1.29 -5.85 12.75
N LYS A 923 -1.50 -7.05 13.30
CA LYS A 923 -0.92 -7.50 14.57
C LYS A 923 -0.05 -8.73 14.35
N GLN A 924 1.26 -8.58 14.53
CA GLN A 924 2.18 -9.71 14.53
C GLN A 924 2.17 -10.39 15.91
N VAL A 925 1.89 -11.69 15.95
CA VAL A 925 1.95 -12.51 17.17
C VAL A 925 2.90 -13.68 16.92
N VAL A 926 3.98 -13.74 17.68
CA VAL A 926 4.92 -14.85 17.65
C VAL A 926 4.66 -15.75 18.86
N ILE A 927 4.26 -16.99 18.61
CA ILE A 927 4.10 -18.02 19.65
C ILE A 927 5.27 -18.99 19.52
N ASN A 928 6.16 -18.96 20.50
CA ASN A 928 7.25 -19.94 20.57
C ASN A 928 6.75 -21.14 21.38
N LYS A 929 6.96 -22.36 20.87
CA LYS A 929 6.62 -23.60 21.55
C LYS A 929 7.83 -24.51 21.67
N ASP A 930 7.84 -25.38 22.67
CA ASP A 930 8.78 -26.50 22.71
C ASP A 930 8.36 -27.62 21.74
N ASP A 931 9.24 -28.60 21.55
CA ASP A 931 9.05 -29.80 20.73
C ASP A 931 7.94 -30.74 21.26
N LYS A 932 7.44 -30.48 22.47
CA LYS A 932 6.32 -31.18 23.12
C LYS A 932 5.01 -30.38 23.02
N GLY A 933 5.03 -29.21 22.38
CA GLY A 933 3.87 -28.37 22.08
C GLY A 933 3.49 -27.35 23.16
N ASN A 934 4.24 -27.26 24.27
CA ASN A 934 4.05 -26.30 25.35
C ASN A 934 4.49 -24.90 24.91
N VAL A 935 3.83 -23.83 25.36
CA VAL A 935 4.22 -22.45 25.01
C VAL A 935 5.41 -22.00 25.87
N ILE A 936 6.49 -21.55 25.22
CA ILE A 936 7.68 -21.01 25.88
C ILE A 936 7.42 -19.53 26.20
N THR A 937 7.24 -19.22 27.48
CA THR A 937 6.98 -17.85 27.98
C THR A 937 8.22 -17.16 28.58
N GLY A 938 9.41 -17.74 28.37
CA GLY A 938 10.69 -17.29 28.95
C GLY A 938 11.76 -17.00 27.90
N SER A 939 13.02 -16.98 28.33
CA SER A 939 14.17 -16.77 27.43
C SER A 939 14.32 -17.92 26.43
N LEU A 940 14.65 -17.58 25.18
CA LEU A 940 14.98 -18.52 24.12
C LEU A 940 16.49 -18.87 24.09
N ALA A 941 17.31 -18.35 25.02
CA ALA A 941 18.75 -18.61 25.04
C ALA A 941 19.08 -20.11 25.07
N ASP A 942 18.32 -20.88 25.85
CA ASP A 942 18.49 -22.32 26.05
C ASP A 942 17.76 -23.16 24.98
N TYR A 943 17.32 -22.55 23.87
CA TYR A 943 16.46 -23.16 22.86
C TYR A 943 17.01 -22.94 21.45
N GLU A 944 16.85 -23.94 20.58
CA GLU A 944 17.18 -23.90 19.16
C GLU A 944 15.90 -23.88 18.31
N LEU A 945 15.89 -23.12 17.22
CA LEU A 945 14.72 -23.00 16.35
C LEU A 945 14.68 -24.19 15.38
N VAL A 946 13.81 -25.17 15.64
CA VAL A 946 13.63 -26.36 14.79
C VAL A 946 12.74 -26.07 13.59
N THR A 947 11.71 -25.25 13.76
CA THR A 947 10.80 -24.89 12.66
C THR A 947 10.25 -23.50 12.84
N LYS A 948 10.58 -22.60 11.90
CA LYS A 948 9.92 -21.30 11.77
C LYS A 948 8.58 -21.51 11.08
N GLY A 949 7.48 -21.38 11.81
CA GLY A 949 6.14 -21.52 11.23
C GLY A 949 5.84 -20.40 10.23
N GLN A 950 5.03 -20.70 9.23
CA GLN A 950 4.47 -19.65 8.37
C GLN A 950 3.42 -18.85 9.15
N PRO A 951 3.30 -17.52 8.91
CA PRO A 951 2.36 -16.67 9.63
C PRO A 951 0.91 -17.01 9.27
N VAL A 952 0.19 -17.65 10.18
CA VAL A 952 -1.23 -17.98 10.00
C VAL A 952 -2.05 -16.70 10.12
N LYS A 953 -2.63 -16.24 9.00
CA LYS A 953 -3.49 -15.06 8.96
C LYS A 953 -4.86 -15.38 9.57
N THR A 954 -5.23 -14.61 10.59
CA THR A 954 -6.60 -14.53 11.12
C THR A 954 -7.09 -13.09 10.99
N VAL A 955 -8.37 -12.88 10.72
CA VAL A 955 -8.97 -11.54 10.56
C VAL A 955 -10.21 -11.47 11.44
N GLU A 956 -10.22 -10.53 12.37
CA GLU A 956 -11.41 -10.16 13.14
C GLU A 956 -11.97 -8.85 12.58
N THR A 957 -13.29 -8.80 12.33
CA THR A 957 -13.97 -7.58 11.85
C THR A 957 -14.84 -7.01 12.96
N LEU A 958 -14.58 -5.78 13.36
CA LEU A 958 -15.24 -5.11 14.47
C LEU A 958 -16.58 -4.47 14.07
N ALA A 959 -17.39 -4.12 15.07
CA ALA A 959 -18.74 -3.58 14.87
C ALA A 959 -18.77 -2.26 14.06
N ASN A 960 -17.74 -1.43 14.18
CA ASN A 960 -17.51 -0.20 13.41
C ASN A 960 -16.99 -0.45 11.98
N GLY A 961 -16.57 -1.67 11.64
CA GLY A 961 -16.09 -2.07 10.31
C GLY A 961 -14.58 -2.29 10.21
N ASP A 962 -13.81 -1.88 11.22
CA ASP A 962 -12.38 -2.10 11.29
C ASP A 962 -12.02 -3.58 11.18
N THR A 963 -10.82 -3.87 10.67
CA THR A 963 -10.27 -5.22 10.73
C THR A 963 -8.99 -5.26 11.55
N VAL A 964 -8.90 -6.25 12.44
CA VAL A 964 -7.65 -6.62 13.11
C VAL A 964 -7.14 -7.88 12.44
N THR A 965 -6.13 -7.74 11.59
CA THR A 965 -5.47 -8.89 10.98
C THR A 965 -4.35 -9.37 11.90
N THR A 966 -4.61 -10.46 12.63
CA THR A 966 -3.57 -11.10 13.46
C THR A 966 -2.83 -12.17 12.66
N TYR A 967 -1.57 -11.92 12.37
CA TYR A 967 -0.63 -12.88 11.78
C TYR A 967 0.05 -13.66 12.90
N THR A 968 -0.32 -14.92 13.08
CA THR A 968 0.21 -15.79 14.13
C THR A 968 1.31 -16.69 13.59
N THR A 969 2.56 -16.34 13.87
CA THR A 969 3.74 -17.17 13.58
C THR A 969 3.97 -18.12 14.75
N THR A 970 3.71 -19.42 14.58
CA THR A 970 4.06 -20.42 15.60
C THR A 970 5.42 -21.03 15.30
N ASN A 971 6.43 -20.69 16.09
CA ASN A 971 7.76 -21.26 15.99
C ASN A 971 7.86 -22.49 16.90
N ILE A 972 8.37 -23.60 16.37
CA ILE A 972 8.76 -24.76 17.19
C ILE A 972 10.24 -24.67 17.48
N TYR A 973 10.58 -24.68 18.76
CA TYR A 973 11.92 -24.76 19.28
C TYR A 973 12.13 -26.11 19.96
N ARG A 974 13.30 -26.72 19.82
CA ARG A 974 13.77 -27.75 20.74
C ARG A 974 14.52 -27.03 21.86
N LYS A 975 14.41 -27.50 23.10
CA LYS A 975 15.35 -27.04 24.12
C LYS A 975 16.73 -27.55 23.71
N LYS A 976 17.72 -26.66 23.57
CA LYS A 976 19.09 -27.09 23.26
C LYS A 976 19.45 -28.18 24.24
N GLU A 977 19.85 -29.33 23.72
CA GLU A 977 20.57 -30.26 24.55
C GLU A 977 21.81 -29.51 25.02
N VAL A 978 21.89 -29.29 26.33
CA VAL A 978 23.18 -29.00 26.92
C VAL A 978 23.97 -30.26 26.61
N THR A 979 24.93 -30.15 25.69
CA THR A 979 26.01 -31.12 25.59
C THR A 979 26.69 -31.07 26.96
N VAL A 980 26.24 -31.94 27.86
CA VAL A 980 26.98 -32.29 29.06
C VAL A 980 28.19 -33.00 28.50
N LYS A 981 29.21 -32.20 28.16
CA LYS A 981 30.47 -32.71 27.66
C LYS A 981 30.91 -33.76 28.67
N ASP A 982 31.21 -34.94 28.16
CA ASP A 982 31.58 -36.05 29.01
C ASP A 982 32.79 -35.63 29.87
N PRO A 983 32.70 -35.65 31.22
CA PRO A 983 33.76 -35.13 32.07
C PRO A 983 35.09 -35.85 31.87
N ILE A 984 35.05 -37.15 31.54
CA ILE A 984 36.25 -37.93 31.20
C ILE A 984 36.87 -37.37 29.93
N ILE A 985 36.06 -37.10 28.90
CA ILE A 985 36.52 -36.53 27.62
C ILE A 985 37.06 -35.10 27.75
N GLU A 986 36.53 -34.27 28.66
CA GLU A 986 37.12 -32.96 28.97
C GLU A 986 38.44 -33.05 29.75
N ASN A 987 38.62 -34.10 30.57
CA ASN A 987 39.80 -34.28 31.40
C ASN A 987 41.02 -34.86 30.66
N ILE A 988 40.84 -35.45 29.46
CA ILE A 988 41.96 -35.99 28.67
C ILE A 988 42.91 -34.86 28.26
N LYS A 989 44.09 -34.83 28.91
CA LYS A 989 45.12 -33.81 28.70
C LYS A 989 45.73 -33.94 27.29
N GLY A 990 45.95 -32.80 26.64
CA GLY A 990 46.53 -32.75 25.30
C GLY A 990 48.04 -32.91 25.29
N LYS A 991 48.60 -33.34 24.15
CA LYS A 991 50.06 -33.46 23.94
C LYS A 991 50.90 -32.20 24.18
N ASP A 992 50.24 -31.04 24.25
CA ASP A 992 50.86 -29.74 24.51
C ASP A 992 50.60 -29.23 25.94
N ASP A 993 49.91 -30.00 26.78
CA ASP A 993 49.79 -29.72 28.21
C ASP A 993 51.17 -29.80 28.90
N GLN A 994 51.34 -29.07 30.01
CA GLN A 994 52.63 -28.99 30.70
C GLN A 994 52.94 -30.29 31.48
N GLU A 995 51.96 -30.88 32.14
CA GLU A 995 52.12 -32.11 32.92
C GLU A 995 52.45 -33.30 31.99
N ILE A 996 51.78 -33.35 30.84
CA ILE A 996 52.04 -34.31 29.75
C ILE A 996 53.42 -34.15 29.11
N LYS A 997 53.98 -32.94 29.09
CA LYS A 997 55.37 -32.69 28.67
C LYS A 997 56.37 -33.11 29.73
N ASP A 998 56.09 -32.81 30.99
CA ASP A 998 57.03 -33.06 32.09
C ASP A 998 57.13 -34.55 32.40
N ILE A 999 56.03 -35.30 32.45
CA ILE A 999 56.07 -36.76 32.63
C ILE A 999 56.72 -37.47 31.44
N LYS A 1000 56.55 -36.94 30.22
CA LYS A 1000 57.22 -37.41 29.01
C LYS A 1000 58.73 -37.19 29.07
N ASN A 1001 59.20 -36.10 29.68
CA ASN A 1001 60.62 -35.86 29.90
C ASN A 1001 61.16 -36.78 31.00
N GLN A 1002 60.46 -36.89 32.13
CA GLN A 1002 60.79 -37.79 33.25
C GLN A 1002 61.06 -39.21 32.75
N VAL A 1003 60.14 -39.79 31.97
CA VAL A 1003 60.28 -41.16 31.43
C VAL A 1003 61.29 -41.25 30.28
N LYS A 1004 61.25 -40.32 29.30
CA LYS A 1004 61.96 -40.50 28.02
C LYS A 1004 63.34 -39.83 27.93
N VAL A 1005 63.63 -38.87 28.80
CA VAL A 1005 64.84 -38.04 28.77
C VAL A 1005 65.66 -38.23 30.04
N ASP A 1006 64.98 -38.29 31.19
CA ASP A 1006 65.60 -38.41 32.51
C ASP A 1006 65.61 -39.85 33.06
N ASP A 1007 65.14 -40.83 32.27
CA ASP A 1007 65.12 -42.28 32.57
C ASP A 1007 64.57 -42.62 33.97
N THR A 1008 63.52 -41.89 34.38
CA THR A 1008 62.95 -41.94 35.73
C THR A 1008 61.52 -42.50 35.69
N GLY A 1009 61.24 -43.53 36.50
CA GLY A 1009 59.96 -44.23 36.52
C GLY A 1009 58.79 -43.38 37.03
N VAL A 1010 57.56 -43.78 36.70
CA VAL A 1010 56.32 -43.10 37.13
C VAL A 1010 55.83 -43.70 38.45
N SER A 1011 55.58 -42.87 39.48
CA SER A 1011 55.03 -43.37 40.74
C SER A 1011 53.54 -43.70 40.62
N ILE A 1012 53.02 -44.54 41.52
CA ILE A 1012 51.59 -44.88 41.59
C ILE A 1012 50.74 -43.62 41.72
N GLU A 1013 51.15 -42.66 42.56
CA GLU A 1013 50.44 -41.39 42.71
C GLU A 1013 50.46 -40.53 41.44
N GLN A 1014 51.53 -40.60 40.63
CA GLN A 1014 51.56 -39.94 39.32
C GLN A 1014 50.66 -40.65 38.31
N GLY A 1015 50.62 -41.99 38.33
CA GLY A 1015 49.69 -42.80 37.55
C GLY A 1015 48.23 -42.41 37.82
N GLU A 1016 47.83 -42.42 39.09
CA GLU A 1016 46.47 -42.04 39.55
C GLU A 1016 46.07 -40.58 39.23
N GLN A 1017 47.02 -39.69 38.92
CA GLN A 1017 46.76 -38.30 38.50
C GLN A 1017 46.70 -38.10 36.98
N LEU A 1018 47.14 -39.10 36.21
CA LEU A 1018 47.29 -39.05 34.75
C LEU A 1018 46.37 -40.02 34.02
N THR A 1019 46.02 -41.17 34.61
CA THR A 1019 44.98 -42.06 34.10
C THR A 1019 43.61 -41.66 34.66
N ASP A 1020 42.55 -41.92 33.89
CA ASP A 1020 41.18 -41.78 34.37
C ASP A 1020 40.66 -43.14 34.85
N ALA A 1021 40.31 -43.24 36.13
CA ALA A 1021 39.90 -44.49 36.75
C ALA A 1021 38.52 -44.97 36.27
N GLU A 1022 37.60 -44.05 35.93
CA GLU A 1022 36.28 -44.43 35.41
C GLU A 1022 36.41 -44.91 33.96
N LEU A 1023 37.21 -44.24 33.13
CA LEU A 1023 37.54 -44.72 31.78
C LEU A 1023 38.24 -46.08 31.81
N THR A 1024 39.20 -46.26 32.72
CA THR A 1024 39.92 -47.52 32.88
C THR A 1024 38.98 -48.66 33.26
N GLN A 1025 38.02 -48.42 34.16
CA GLN A 1025 36.99 -49.41 34.49
C GLN A 1025 36.07 -49.71 33.31
N LYS A 1026 35.58 -48.69 32.58
CA LYS A 1026 34.74 -48.88 31.39
C LYS A 1026 35.45 -49.70 30.30
N VAL A 1027 36.76 -49.49 30.10
CA VAL A 1027 37.57 -50.31 29.18
C VAL A 1027 37.70 -51.73 29.70
N ALA A 1028 37.99 -51.91 30.99
CA ALA A 1028 38.14 -53.21 31.63
C ALA A 1028 36.87 -54.06 31.51
N ASP A 1029 35.70 -53.48 31.82
CA ASP A 1029 34.40 -54.14 31.73
C ASP A 1029 34.08 -54.59 30.28
N ASN A 1030 34.46 -53.81 29.28
CA ASN A 1030 34.29 -54.18 27.87
C ASN A 1030 35.32 -55.22 27.40
N PHE A 1031 36.56 -55.16 27.87
CA PHE A 1031 37.64 -56.07 27.47
C PHE A 1031 37.48 -57.45 28.12
N ILE A 1032 37.18 -57.52 29.42
CA ILE A 1032 37.04 -58.79 30.15
C ILE A 1032 35.91 -59.66 29.58
N LEU A 1033 34.80 -59.05 29.14
CA LEU A 1033 33.70 -59.77 28.48
C LEU A 1033 34.12 -60.42 27.15
N LYS A 1034 35.03 -59.79 26.40
CA LYS A 1034 35.58 -60.35 25.14
C LYS A 1034 36.57 -61.48 25.44
N VAL A 1035 37.44 -61.28 26.42
CA VAL A 1035 38.40 -62.28 26.92
C VAL A 1035 37.68 -63.53 27.44
N GLN A 1036 36.68 -63.38 28.31
CA GLN A 1036 35.88 -64.49 28.83
C GLN A 1036 35.09 -65.21 27.72
N ALA A 1037 34.60 -64.48 26.70
CA ALA A 1037 33.95 -65.11 25.54
C ALA A 1037 34.92 -65.98 24.73
N GLU A 1038 36.16 -65.52 24.50
CA GLU A 1038 37.23 -66.29 23.86
C GLU A 1038 37.61 -67.52 24.70
N GLN A 1039 37.82 -67.37 26.01
CA GLN A 1039 38.11 -68.47 26.93
C GLN A 1039 37.00 -69.54 26.91
N ASN A 1040 35.74 -69.13 27.01
CA ASN A 1040 34.58 -70.03 26.89
C ASN A 1040 34.48 -70.72 25.53
N GLN A 1041 34.87 -70.05 24.43
CA GLN A 1041 34.84 -70.64 23.09
C GLN A 1041 35.81 -71.82 22.94
N TYR A 1042 36.96 -71.77 23.62
CA TYR A 1042 38.00 -72.81 23.54
C TYR A 1042 38.03 -73.76 24.75
N GLY A 1043 37.32 -73.43 25.84
CA GLY A 1043 37.23 -74.25 27.05
C GLY A 1043 38.36 -74.02 28.05
N GLU A 1044 38.93 -72.82 28.06
CA GLU A 1044 39.96 -72.38 29.01
C GLU A 1044 39.35 -71.95 30.36
N ASN A 1045 40.18 -71.65 31.35
CA ASN A 1045 39.74 -71.11 32.63
C ASN A 1045 39.32 -69.63 32.48
N GLU A 1046 38.18 -69.23 33.05
CA GLU A 1046 37.73 -67.82 33.03
C GLU A 1046 38.60 -66.96 33.96
N ILE A 1047 39.30 -65.98 33.38
CA ILE A 1047 39.98 -64.92 34.14
C ILE A 1047 38.98 -63.81 34.49
N ASN A 1048 39.18 -63.13 35.62
CA ASN A 1048 38.30 -62.07 36.12
C ASN A 1048 39.08 -60.78 36.37
N MET A 1049 38.41 -59.63 36.38
CA MET A 1049 39.02 -58.42 36.93
C MET A 1049 39.29 -58.60 38.42
N THR A 1050 40.47 -58.19 38.89
CA THR A 1050 40.88 -58.40 40.29
C THR A 1050 40.09 -57.53 41.28
N ASN A 1051 39.89 -58.06 42.48
CA ASN A 1051 39.39 -57.28 43.62
C ASN A 1051 40.48 -56.41 44.28
N ASP A 1052 41.76 -56.63 43.95
CA ASP A 1052 42.86 -55.81 44.45
C ASP A 1052 42.87 -54.43 43.78
N GLY A 1053 42.10 -53.50 44.35
CA GLY A 1053 42.01 -52.12 43.88
C GLY A 1053 43.35 -51.35 43.88
N LYS A 1054 44.44 -51.89 44.45
CA LYS A 1054 45.77 -51.27 44.39
C LYS A 1054 46.56 -51.71 43.14
N ALA A 1055 46.20 -52.84 42.53
CA ALA A 1055 46.83 -53.31 41.29
C ALA A 1055 46.53 -52.38 40.10
N GLY A 1056 45.37 -51.72 40.12
CA GLY A 1056 45.01 -50.68 39.15
C GLY A 1056 46.01 -49.51 39.14
N GLY A 1057 46.47 -49.06 40.31
CA GLY A 1057 47.46 -47.98 40.42
C GLY A 1057 48.82 -48.33 39.82
N VAL A 1058 49.30 -49.57 40.00
CA VAL A 1058 50.51 -50.11 39.35
C VAL A 1058 50.34 -50.13 37.84
N SER A 1059 49.20 -50.66 37.38
CA SER A 1059 48.89 -50.79 35.95
C SER A 1059 48.78 -49.42 35.28
N GLY A 1060 48.18 -48.44 35.96
CA GLY A 1060 48.03 -47.06 35.50
C GLY A 1060 49.36 -46.33 35.38
N ALA A 1061 50.22 -46.39 36.40
CA ALA A 1061 51.57 -45.82 36.35
C ALA A 1061 52.39 -46.43 35.20
N ARG A 1062 52.33 -47.76 35.02
CA ARG A 1062 53.00 -48.45 33.91
C ARG A 1062 52.46 -48.02 32.53
N ALA A 1063 51.15 -47.79 32.38
CA ALA A 1063 50.57 -47.29 31.14
C ALA A 1063 51.07 -45.88 30.76
N VAL A 1064 51.43 -45.06 31.75
CA VAL A 1064 52.07 -43.75 31.52
C VAL A 1064 53.53 -43.91 31.08
N GLU A 1065 54.29 -44.86 31.65
CA GLU A 1065 55.65 -45.17 31.17
C GLU A 1065 55.64 -45.66 29.72
N VAL A 1066 54.83 -46.67 29.45
CA VAL A 1066 54.76 -47.39 28.17
C VAL A 1066 54.34 -46.46 27.01
N MET A 1067 53.63 -45.36 27.28
CA MET A 1067 53.31 -44.31 26.30
C MET A 1067 54.56 -43.59 25.75
N TYR A 1068 55.63 -43.49 26.55
CA TYR A 1068 56.84 -42.76 26.17
C TYR A 1068 58.08 -43.66 26.02
N LEU A 1069 58.09 -44.82 26.67
CA LEU A 1069 59.07 -45.90 26.55
C LEU A 1069 58.31 -47.23 26.32
N PHE A 1070 57.96 -47.52 25.08
CA PHE A 1070 57.28 -48.77 24.70
C PHE A 1070 58.27 -49.95 24.72
N ASP A 1071 58.55 -50.44 25.91
CA ASP A 1071 59.46 -51.56 26.21
C ASP A 1071 58.98 -52.27 27.49
N HIS A 1072 59.38 -53.53 27.68
CA HIS A 1072 59.15 -54.27 28.93
C HIS A 1072 60.19 -53.96 30.01
N GLU A 1073 61.30 -53.29 29.66
CA GLU A 1073 62.19 -52.68 30.65
C GLU A 1073 61.53 -51.42 31.26
N THR A 1074 61.52 -51.33 32.60
CA THR A 1074 61.11 -50.13 33.35
C THR A 1074 62.26 -49.11 33.40
N PRO A 1075 61.99 -47.80 33.50
CA PRO A 1075 63.05 -46.77 33.59
C PRO A 1075 64.03 -46.99 34.76
N GLY A 1076 65.29 -46.59 34.56
CA GLY A 1076 66.42 -46.96 35.41
C GLY A 1076 66.50 -46.27 36.78
N GLU A 1077 65.95 -45.07 36.92
CA GLU A 1077 65.96 -44.26 38.15
C GLU A 1077 64.54 -44.08 38.73
N MET A 1078 64.44 -43.68 40.00
CA MET A 1078 63.16 -43.48 40.71
C MET A 1078 63.13 -42.15 41.46
N LEU A 1079 61.95 -41.53 41.54
CA LEU A 1079 61.72 -40.36 42.37
C LEU A 1079 61.93 -40.69 43.84
N LEU A 1080 62.64 -39.80 44.56
CA LEU A 1080 63.08 -40.02 45.94
C LEU A 1080 61.92 -40.14 46.95
N ASP A 1081 60.74 -39.64 46.58
CA ASP A 1081 59.52 -39.53 47.38
C ASP A 1081 58.28 -40.17 46.73
N GLY A 1082 58.43 -40.86 45.59
CA GLY A 1082 57.32 -41.58 44.91
C GLY A 1082 57.10 -43.01 45.43
N THR A 1083 55.84 -43.47 45.46
CA THR A 1083 55.53 -44.87 45.77
C THR A 1083 55.48 -45.71 44.50
N TYR A 1084 56.37 -46.69 44.37
CA TYR A 1084 56.48 -47.57 43.19
C TYR A 1084 55.92 -48.99 43.40
N ALA A 1085 55.50 -49.32 44.63
CA ALA A 1085 54.94 -50.63 44.96
C ALA A 1085 53.72 -50.47 45.90
N PRO A 1086 52.60 -51.16 45.66
CA PRO A 1086 51.39 -51.01 46.46
C PRO A 1086 51.59 -51.53 47.89
N ILE A 1087 51.16 -50.75 48.88
CA ILE A 1087 51.37 -51.04 50.30
C ILE A 1087 50.19 -51.87 50.85
N TYR A 1088 50.46 -53.11 51.26
CA TYR A 1088 49.47 -54.03 51.83
C TYR A 1088 49.57 -54.17 53.35
N ASN A 1089 48.42 -54.36 53.99
CA ASN A 1089 48.29 -54.76 55.39
C ASN A 1089 48.01 -56.26 55.45
N VAL A 1090 48.47 -56.92 56.53
CA VAL A 1090 48.26 -58.37 56.71
C VAL A 1090 46.76 -58.69 56.75
N GLY A 1091 46.28 -59.41 55.73
CA GLY A 1091 44.85 -59.70 55.54
C GLY A 1091 44.19 -58.98 54.36
N ASP A 1092 44.86 -58.02 53.72
CA ASP A 1092 44.39 -57.43 52.46
C ASP A 1092 44.37 -58.48 51.33
N GLU A 1093 43.38 -58.41 50.44
CA GLU A 1093 43.40 -59.13 49.15
C GLU A 1093 44.51 -58.54 48.26
N GLN A 1094 45.23 -59.39 47.53
CA GLN A 1094 46.38 -59.02 46.73
C GLN A 1094 46.44 -59.84 45.43
N MET A 1095 46.59 -59.17 44.29
CA MET A 1095 46.91 -59.80 43.01
C MET A 1095 48.42 -60.07 42.90
N THR A 1096 48.80 -61.22 42.32
CA THR A 1096 50.18 -61.43 41.86
C THR A 1096 50.37 -60.92 40.42
N PHE A 1097 51.48 -60.25 40.15
CA PHE A 1097 51.83 -59.77 38.81
C PHE A 1097 52.71 -60.81 38.12
N ASN A 1098 52.11 -61.73 37.36
CA ASN A 1098 52.82 -62.89 36.79
C ASN A 1098 53.36 -62.65 35.38
N SER A 1099 52.63 -61.91 34.54
CA SER A 1099 53.10 -61.44 33.24
C SER A 1099 52.49 -60.09 32.86
N GLU A 1100 53.24 -59.34 32.07
CA GLU A 1100 52.91 -58.01 31.56
C GLU A 1100 52.57 -58.10 30.07
N ASN A 1101 51.51 -57.42 29.64
CA ASN A 1101 51.14 -57.31 28.23
C ASN A 1101 50.92 -55.82 27.94
N ILE A 1102 51.52 -55.30 26.87
CA ILE A 1102 51.56 -53.87 26.58
C ILE A 1102 51.16 -53.57 25.14
N ALA A 1103 50.38 -52.51 24.92
CA ALA A 1103 49.93 -52.12 23.59
C ALA A 1103 49.75 -50.60 23.44
N GLN A 1104 49.92 -50.13 22.21
CA GLN A 1104 49.68 -48.74 21.80
C GLN A 1104 48.69 -48.69 20.64
N HIS A 1105 47.67 -47.84 20.79
CA HIS A 1105 46.54 -47.74 19.86
C HIS A 1105 46.24 -46.28 19.50
N ARG A 1106 45.51 -46.07 18.40
CA ARG A 1106 45.00 -44.77 17.98
C ARG A 1106 43.51 -44.83 17.68
N VAL A 1107 42.72 -44.05 18.42
CA VAL A 1107 41.27 -43.94 18.18
C VAL A 1107 40.97 -42.53 17.67
N SER A 1108 40.30 -42.42 16.52
CA SER A 1108 39.93 -41.10 15.99
C SER A 1108 38.86 -40.45 16.86
N LYS A 1109 39.03 -39.16 17.20
CA LYS A 1109 38.02 -38.41 17.97
C LYS A 1109 36.66 -38.37 17.26
N LYS A 1110 36.63 -38.54 15.94
CA LYS A 1110 35.40 -38.64 15.12
C LYS A 1110 34.65 -39.97 15.31
N GLN A 1111 35.32 -41.05 15.74
CA GLN A 1111 34.65 -42.32 16.08
C GLN A 1111 34.12 -42.33 17.51
N VAL A 1112 34.69 -41.48 18.38
CA VAL A 1112 34.30 -41.29 19.79
C VAL A 1112 33.12 -40.33 19.92
N ASP A 1113 33.00 -39.36 19.02
CA ASP A 1113 31.93 -38.33 18.96
C ASP A 1113 31.70 -37.50 20.25
N GLY A 1114 32.63 -37.60 21.21
CA GLY A 1114 32.58 -36.90 22.50
C GLY A 1114 32.06 -37.74 23.68
N ASP A 1115 31.91 -39.05 23.51
CA ASP A 1115 31.34 -40.00 24.46
C ASP A 1115 32.44 -40.93 25.07
N SER A 1116 32.53 -41.02 26.41
CA SER A 1116 33.52 -41.89 27.07
C SER A 1116 33.19 -43.37 27.05
N ASP A 1117 31.91 -43.75 27.01
CA ASP A 1117 31.50 -45.15 26.84
C ASP A 1117 31.93 -45.63 25.45
N LYS A 1118 31.77 -44.76 24.43
CA LYS A 1118 32.22 -45.08 23.07
C LYS A 1118 33.74 -45.07 22.92
N LEU A 1119 34.46 -44.20 23.65
CA LEU A 1119 35.92 -44.29 23.75
C LEU A 1119 36.35 -45.62 24.38
N ALA A 1120 35.69 -46.03 25.47
CA ALA A 1120 36.03 -47.25 26.19
C ALA A 1120 35.80 -48.53 25.35
N GLU A 1121 34.67 -48.62 24.66
CA GLU A 1121 34.38 -49.69 23.71
C GLU A 1121 35.46 -49.79 22.61
N LEU A 1122 35.83 -48.65 22.01
CA LEU A 1122 36.85 -48.60 20.94
C LEU A 1122 38.26 -48.93 21.44
N ILE A 1123 38.62 -48.60 22.68
CA ILE A 1123 39.89 -49.03 23.27
C ILE A 1123 39.87 -50.54 23.53
N ALA A 1124 38.80 -51.08 24.11
CA ALA A 1124 38.64 -52.51 24.37
C ALA A 1124 38.61 -53.34 23.08
N ASP A 1125 38.04 -52.82 21.99
CA ASP A 1125 38.13 -53.41 20.65
C ASP A 1125 39.58 -53.48 20.15
N GLN A 1126 40.35 -52.40 20.27
CA GLN A 1126 41.76 -52.38 19.83
C GLN A 1126 42.67 -53.27 20.69
N MET A 1127 42.42 -53.35 22.00
CA MET A 1127 43.09 -54.29 22.90
C MET A 1127 42.76 -55.74 22.52
N PHE A 1128 41.51 -56.06 22.21
CA PHE A 1128 41.11 -57.42 21.82
C PHE A 1128 41.65 -57.80 20.44
N GLU A 1129 41.64 -56.87 19.48
CA GLU A 1129 42.30 -57.04 18.18
C GLU A 1129 43.79 -57.41 18.36
N GLN A 1130 44.56 -56.59 19.08
CA GLN A 1130 46.00 -56.81 19.22
C GLN A 1130 46.36 -58.01 20.10
N TYR A 1131 45.86 -58.07 21.34
CA TYR A 1131 46.26 -59.11 22.30
C TYR A 1131 45.67 -60.49 21.97
N ILE A 1132 44.51 -60.54 21.30
CA ILE A 1132 43.75 -61.77 21.10
C ILE A 1132 43.62 -62.12 19.61
N GLU A 1133 42.95 -61.29 18.80
CA GLU A 1133 42.60 -61.66 17.41
C GLU A 1133 43.83 -61.88 16.53
N MET A 1134 44.83 -60.98 16.60
CA MET A 1134 46.06 -61.06 15.79
C MET A 1134 46.96 -62.24 16.17
N GLU A 1135 46.97 -62.66 17.44
CA GLU A 1135 47.84 -63.73 17.93
C GLU A 1135 47.16 -65.11 17.98
N ARG A 1136 45.82 -65.17 17.93
CA ARG A 1136 45.01 -66.40 18.03
C ARG A 1136 45.49 -67.53 17.10
N GLU A 1137 45.87 -67.23 15.86
CA GLU A 1137 46.30 -68.28 14.92
C GLU A 1137 47.66 -68.87 15.29
N ALA A 1138 48.61 -68.05 15.73
CA ALA A 1138 49.96 -68.49 16.14
C ALA A 1138 49.91 -69.33 17.42
N ALA A 1139 49.23 -68.81 18.47
CA ALA A 1139 49.07 -69.48 19.76
C ALA A 1139 48.44 -70.88 19.63
N ARG A 1140 47.48 -71.03 18.70
CA ARG A 1140 46.72 -72.28 18.53
C ARG A 1140 47.35 -73.29 17.58
N ASN A 1141 48.18 -72.87 16.62
CA ASN A 1141 48.72 -73.75 15.58
C ASN A 1141 50.23 -73.97 15.62
N ASP A 1142 51.03 -72.94 15.93
CA ASP A 1142 52.49 -72.99 15.75
C ASP A 1142 53.26 -73.45 17.01
N GLY A 1143 52.61 -73.45 18.17
CA GLY A 1143 53.09 -74.02 19.43
C GLY A 1143 53.51 -72.98 20.48
N PRO A 1144 53.76 -73.42 21.72
CA PRO A 1144 53.92 -72.52 22.86
C PRO A 1144 55.18 -71.65 22.76
N GLY A 1145 55.04 -70.39 23.17
CA GLY A 1145 56.02 -69.33 23.00
C GLY A 1145 56.11 -68.78 21.58
N GLN A 1146 55.02 -68.85 20.79
CA GLN A 1146 54.89 -68.14 19.49
C GLN A 1146 53.87 -67.00 19.54
N SER A 1147 53.12 -66.88 20.64
CA SER A 1147 52.30 -65.75 21.02
C SER A 1147 52.60 -65.45 22.48
N GLU A 1148 52.80 -64.18 22.84
CA GLU A 1148 53.04 -63.82 24.24
C GLU A 1148 51.75 -63.33 24.89
N HIS A 1149 50.92 -62.57 24.18
CA HIS A 1149 49.71 -61.98 24.76
C HIS A 1149 48.53 -62.95 24.84
N TYR A 1150 48.27 -63.75 23.80
CA TYR A 1150 47.20 -64.76 23.84
C TYR A 1150 47.53 -65.88 24.84
N GLU A 1151 48.78 -66.35 24.87
CA GLU A 1151 49.21 -67.38 25.84
C GLU A 1151 49.11 -66.87 27.29
N ASN A 1152 49.47 -65.60 27.56
CA ASN A 1152 49.30 -64.97 28.86
C ASN A 1152 47.83 -64.78 29.27
N ILE A 1153 46.99 -64.23 28.39
CA ILE A 1153 45.65 -63.75 28.74
C ILE A 1153 44.57 -64.83 28.60
N ILE A 1154 44.66 -65.70 27.60
CA ILE A 1154 43.63 -66.70 27.28
C ILE A 1154 43.97 -68.09 27.81
N MET A 1155 45.21 -68.54 27.66
CA MET A 1155 45.62 -69.94 27.89
C MET A 1155 46.34 -70.18 29.24
N SER A 1156 46.26 -69.24 30.17
CA SER A 1156 46.90 -69.33 31.49
C SER A 1156 45.93 -69.82 32.59
N ASP A 1157 46.48 -70.40 33.65
CA ASP A 1157 45.74 -70.77 34.87
C ASP A 1157 45.57 -69.56 35.84
N TYR A 1158 45.55 -68.34 35.32
CA TYR A 1158 45.47 -67.10 36.11
C TYR A 1158 44.02 -66.69 36.36
N SER A 1159 43.67 -66.41 37.63
CA SER A 1159 42.31 -66.04 38.04
C SER A 1159 42.01 -64.55 37.89
N ASP A 1160 43.04 -63.70 37.92
CA ASP A 1160 42.93 -62.26 38.11
C ASP A 1160 43.66 -61.48 37.02
N MET A 1161 43.02 -60.39 36.58
CA MET A 1161 43.52 -59.42 35.63
C MET A 1161 43.46 -58.01 36.23
N SER A 1162 44.48 -57.20 35.95
CA SER A 1162 44.51 -55.77 36.25
C SER A 1162 44.90 -54.99 34.99
N ILE A 1163 44.22 -53.87 34.75
CA ILE A 1163 44.34 -53.09 33.52
C ILE A 1163 44.65 -51.63 33.88
N GLY A 1164 45.58 -51.02 33.13
CA GLY A 1164 45.84 -49.59 33.18
C GLY A 1164 45.72 -48.99 31.78
N ILE A 1165 45.00 -47.87 31.66
CA ILE A 1165 44.78 -47.16 30.40
C ILE A 1165 45.25 -45.72 30.55
N PHE A 1166 46.15 -45.27 29.67
CA PHE A 1166 46.57 -43.87 29.60
C PHE A 1166 46.28 -43.30 28.21
N VAL A 1167 45.75 -42.07 28.17
CA VAL A 1167 45.17 -41.45 26.98
C VAL A 1167 45.66 -40.01 26.85
N VAL A 1168 46.13 -39.64 25.66
CA VAL A 1168 46.62 -38.27 25.35
C VAL A 1168 45.93 -37.73 24.10
N ASP A 1169 45.41 -36.51 24.16
CA ASP A 1169 44.80 -35.86 23.00
C ASP A 1169 45.86 -35.32 22.02
N MET A 1170 45.89 -35.91 20.82
CA MET A 1170 46.76 -35.52 19.71
C MET A 1170 46.05 -34.55 18.73
N GLY A 1171 44.83 -34.12 19.05
CA GLY A 1171 44.03 -33.13 18.32
C GLY A 1171 43.06 -33.74 17.30
N SER A 1172 43.51 -34.73 16.52
CA SER A 1172 42.66 -35.46 15.53
C SER A 1172 42.32 -36.90 15.95
N HIS A 1173 43.04 -37.42 16.93
CA HIS A 1173 42.92 -38.74 17.52
C HIS A 1173 43.39 -38.68 18.97
N TYR A 1174 43.01 -39.70 19.74
CA TYR A 1174 43.67 -40.02 21.00
C TYR A 1174 44.81 -41.00 20.71
N GLU A 1175 45.97 -40.74 21.29
CA GLU A 1175 47.00 -41.76 21.50
C GLU A 1175 46.62 -42.52 22.78
N ILE A 1176 46.56 -43.85 22.73
CA ILE A 1176 46.22 -44.68 23.88
C ILE A 1176 47.35 -45.68 24.12
N THR A 1177 47.71 -45.87 25.39
CA THR A 1177 48.50 -46.99 25.85
C THR A 1177 47.65 -47.83 26.80
N SER A 1178 47.73 -49.16 26.64
CA SER A 1178 47.17 -50.11 27.60
C SER A 1178 48.25 -51.01 28.17
N VAL A 1179 48.08 -51.38 29.43
CA VAL A 1179 48.88 -52.41 30.12
C VAL A 1179 47.91 -53.39 30.77
N VAL A 1180 48.10 -54.68 30.53
CA VAL A 1180 47.30 -55.78 31.10
C VAL A 1180 48.24 -56.71 31.86
N TYR A 1181 48.17 -56.66 33.19
CA TYR A 1181 48.79 -57.66 34.05
C TYR A 1181 47.80 -58.80 34.33
N VAL A 1182 48.32 -60.01 34.45
CA VAL A 1182 47.55 -61.22 34.83
C VAL A 1182 48.27 -62.00 35.93
N GLY A 1183 47.51 -62.76 36.73
CA GLY A 1183 48.03 -63.57 37.84
C GLY A 1183 46.94 -64.16 38.73
N ASN A 1184 47.21 -64.33 40.03
CA ASN A 1184 46.30 -65.00 40.95
C ASN A 1184 45.85 -64.10 42.11
N ALA A 1185 44.59 -64.24 42.53
CA ALA A 1185 44.11 -63.73 43.81
C ALA A 1185 44.84 -64.42 44.98
N THR A 1186 45.38 -63.61 45.88
CA THR A 1186 46.02 -64.05 47.12
C THR A 1186 45.58 -63.16 48.29
N VAL A 1187 46.05 -63.47 49.50
CA VAL A 1187 45.85 -62.64 50.69
C VAL A 1187 47.22 -62.34 51.27
N TYR A 1188 47.57 -61.06 51.38
CA TYR A 1188 48.89 -60.62 51.84
C TYR A 1188 49.13 -61.03 53.31
N ARG A 1189 50.33 -61.55 53.60
CA ARG A 1189 50.66 -62.17 54.90
C ARG A 1189 51.78 -61.48 55.69
N GLY A 1190 52.35 -60.40 55.15
CA GLY A 1190 53.58 -59.76 55.64
C GLY A 1190 54.78 -60.15 54.80
#